data_AF-A0A8I1S4I0-F1
#
_entry.id   AF-A0A8I1S4I0-F1
#
_cell.length_a   1.000
_cell.length_b   1.000
_cell.length_c   1.000
_cell.angle_alpha   90.00
_cell.angle_beta   90.00
_cell.angle_gamma   90.00
#
_symmetry.space_group_name_H-M   'P 1'
#
loop_
_entity.id
_entity.type
_entity.pdbx_description
1 polymer ?
#
loop_
_entity_poly.entity_id
_entity_poly.type
_entity_poly.pdbx_seq_one_letter_code
_entity_poly.pdbx_strand_id
1 'polypeptide(L)'
;MARKPPSSPVPNARMVRAGEARRAPPAEAPEPLASPPPRKIRTWPYILIMLGAWGLIFAGLFFSHFLSSLPDVSHLMVTGPSRDITILDDRGRQIARRGLTQGRMVAVEDLPDFVPNAFIAIEDRRFRSHFGIDPIGMARAAFENMMSGHVVQGGSTLTQQLAKNLFLSPSRNYERKLQEAMLAVYLETRYTKNQILTLYLNRVYFGAGVYGIEAASEKFFGKHASELGLTEAAMLAGSVKAPARYNPIADTDASLARAQLVLKAMAESGFIDAGTRQMAAATRPRIVRATGTPGAGWFADWVEARLNDYVGSTGEPLIVETSFDLPTQTLAERAVAEGMARDGARLHARQAALVAMTPDGAVRAMVGGVNYSASSFNRATDAVRQPGSAFKPFVYLAAFEHGRRPADVMNDGPVNIHGWKPQDYEGHFKGPLPLIEAFAVSSNSVAAQLTNEVGPDAVARTAHRLGIASPLAKVASIALGTSGVTPLELTGAYAPFANGGEGVEPFAIVSIRTRAGKVLYQHRPPGIGLVMSPDNNYQMTQLMAETVATGTGKAARLDERPSAGKTGTTQDYRDAWFIGFTADLVCGVWIGNDDNAPMKLATGGGLPAHIFHAFMEDAEQNLPVRPLVGETLVAGAEPDSVQTAEAERPQEPRKPDALERILDGIFGGT
;
A
#
# COMPACT_ATOMS: atom_id res chain seq x y z
N MET A 1 35.99 -9.34 -47.85
CA MET A 1 36.88 -8.22 -47.50
C MET A 1 37.60 -7.78 -48.77
N ALA A 2 37.89 -6.53 -49.10
CA ALA A 2 37.46 -5.22 -48.65
C ALA A 2 38.18 -4.19 -49.56
N ARG A 3 37.64 -2.96 -49.59
CA ARG A 3 38.29 -1.68 -49.99
C ARG A 3 38.30 -1.26 -51.47
N LYS A 4 37.50 -0.20 -51.71
CA LYS A 4 37.77 1.09 -52.43
C LYS A 4 39.20 1.30 -52.95
N PRO A 5 39.40 2.06 -54.06
CA PRO A 5 39.43 3.54 -54.00
C PRO A 5 38.92 4.24 -55.32
N PRO A 6 39.35 5.46 -55.75
CA PRO A 6 38.60 6.72 -55.54
C PRO A 6 38.43 7.61 -56.81
N SER A 7 38.04 8.89 -56.55
CA SER A 7 38.29 10.14 -57.32
C SER A 7 37.32 10.62 -58.43
N SER A 8 36.76 11.82 -58.20
CA SER A 8 36.31 12.87 -59.16
C SER A 8 37.52 13.49 -59.89
N PRO A 9 37.48 14.59 -60.70
CA PRO A 9 36.38 15.47 -61.21
C PRO A 9 36.54 15.89 -62.71
N VAL A 10 35.58 16.60 -63.36
CA VAL A 10 35.84 17.51 -64.53
C VAL A 10 34.77 18.64 -64.60
N PRO A 11 35.09 19.89 -65.05
CA PRO A 11 34.35 21.11 -64.75
C PRO A 11 33.73 21.87 -65.95
N ASN A 12 33.06 22.99 -65.61
CA ASN A 12 32.53 24.11 -66.41
C ASN A 12 33.30 24.52 -67.69
N ALA A 13 32.56 25.06 -68.68
CA ALA A 13 33.07 26.17 -69.49
C ALA A 13 31.95 27.11 -69.99
N ARG A 14 32.17 28.39 -69.74
CA ARG A 14 31.47 29.57 -70.24
C ARG A 14 32.44 30.21 -71.23
N MET A 15 32.04 30.61 -72.44
CA MET A 15 32.86 31.51 -73.26
C MET A 15 32.06 32.28 -74.31
N VAL A 16 32.67 33.38 -74.74
CA VAL A 16 32.11 34.62 -75.28
C VAL A 16 32.72 34.89 -76.67
N ARG A 17 31.94 35.59 -77.53
CA ARG A 17 32.32 36.37 -78.74
C ARG A 17 33.05 35.69 -79.92
N ALA A 18 32.51 35.93 -81.12
CA ALA A 18 33.08 36.84 -82.12
C ALA A 18 32.02 37.13 -83.20
N GLY A 19 31.97 38.36 -83.71
CA GLY A 19 31.13 38.72 -84.84
C GLY A 19 31.93 38.70 -86.14
N GLU A 20 31.27 38.38 -87.26
CA GLU A 20 31.61 38.92 -88.57
C GLU A 20 30.46 38.66 -89.56
N ALA A 21 30.44 39.46 -90.62
CA ALA A 21 29.24 39.90 -91.30
C ALA A 21 28.99 39.24 -92.67
N ARG A 22 27.76 39.49 -93.17
CA ARG A 22 27.30 39.56 -94.58
C ARG A 22 26.83 38.26 -95.27
N ARG A 23 25.50 38.13 -95.45
CA ARG A 23 24.74 38.38 -96.71
C ARG A 23 23.33 37.75 -96.63
N ALA A 24 22.32 38.54 -97.00
CA ALA A 24 20.95 38.13 -97.37
C ALA A 24 20.94 37.58 -98.83
N PRO A 25 19.86 36.98 -99.41
CA PRO A 25 18.43 37.07 -99.05
C PRO A 25 17.61 35.74 -99.12
N PRO A 26 16.28 35.78 -98.85
CA PRO A 26 15.43 34.63 -98.49
C PRO A 26 14.33 34.28 -99.52
N ALA A 27 13.66 33.13 -99.33
CA ALA A 27 12.23 32.83 -99.61
C ALA A 27 11.96 31.32 -99.28
N GLU A 28 11.32 30.99 -98.16
CA GLU A 28 9.88 30.73 -97.95
C GLU A 28 9.31 29.47 -98.62
N ALA A 29 8.88 28.51 -97.78
CA ALA A 29 8.09 27.33 -98.14
C ALA A 29 7.01 27.08 -97.05
N PRO A 30 5.82 26.53 -97.40
CA PRO A 30 4.60 26.65 -96.60
C PRO A 30 4.32 25.47 -95.63
N GLU A 31 3.46 25.74 -94.65
CA GLU A 31 3.03 24.85 -93.54
C GLU A 31 2.22 23.61 -93.97
N PRO A 32 2.33 22.48 -93.25
CA PRO A 32 1.37 21.37 -93.31
C PRO A 32 0.31 21.44 -92.19
N LEU A 33 -0.94 21.18 -92.59
CA LEU A 33 -2.18 21.17 -91.78
C LEU A 33 -2.07 20.37 -90.46
N ALA A 34 -2.44 21.03 -89.35
CA ALA A 34 -2.43 20.47 -87.99
C ALA A 34 -3.58 19.47 -87.74
N SER A 35 -3.23 18.26 -87.30
CA SER A 35 -4.15 17.31 -86.68
C SER A 35 -4.63 17.80 -85.29
N PRO A 36 -5.92 17.65 -84.92
CA PRO A 36 -6.43 18.18 -83.65
C PRO A 36 -5.80 17.45 -82.45
N PRO A 37 -5.41 18.17 -81.37
CA PRO A 37 -4.76 17.56 -80.22
C PRO A 37 -5.74 16.71 -79.40
N PRO A 38 -5.28 15.59 -78.80
CA PRO A 38 -6.13 14.77 -77.95
C PRO A 38 -6.54 15.56 -76.71
N ARG A 39 -7.86 15.61 -76.43
CA ARG A 39 -8.40 16.17 -75.18
C ARG A 39 -7.90 15.33 -74.00
N LYS A 40 -6.89 15.84 -73.29
CA LYS A 40 -6.48 15.30 -71.98
C LYS A 40 -7.58 15.58 -70.97
N ILE A 41 -8.51 14.63 -70.79
CA ILE A 41 -9.47 14.65 -69.68
C ILE A 41 -8.64 14.51 -68.40
N ARG A 42 -8.54 15.59 -67.62
CA ARG A 42 -7.80 15.64 -66.37
C ARG A 42 -8.63 14.87 -65.33
N THR A 43 -8.38 13.58 -65.18
CA THR A 43 -9.11 12.64 -64.29
C THR A 43 -8.75 12.77 -62.82
N TRP A 44 -7.67 13.47 -62.49
CA TRP A 44 -7.16 13.69 -61.13
C TRP A 44 -8.18 14.25 -60.10
N PRO A 45 -9.05 15.24 -60.40
CA PRO A 45 -10.07 15.68 -59.45
C PRO A 45 -11.08 14.58 -59.11
N TYR A 46 -11.46 13.73 -60.07
CA TYR A 46 -12.35 12.60 -59.82
C TYR A 46 -11.69 11.50 -58.99
N ILE A 47 -10.39 11.26 -59.20
CA ILE A 47 -9.60 10.33 -58.39
C ILE A 47 -9.48 10.85 -56.95
N LEU A 48 -9.26 12.15 -56.74
CA LEU A 48 -9.20 12.75 -55.40
C LEU A 48 -10.56 12.69 -54.68
N ILE A 49 -11.66 12.95 -55.37
CA ILE A 49 -13.02 12.80 -54.81
C ILE A 49 -13.29 11.33 -54.47
N MET A 50 -12.91 10.40 -55.35
CA MET A 50 -13.07 8.96 -55.12
C MET A 50 -12.23 8.48 -53.94
N LEU A 51 -10.97 8.91 -53.83
CA LEU A 51 -10.10 8.61 -52.67
C LEU A 51 -10.66 9.22 -51.38
N GLY A 52 -11.23 10.43 -51.44
CA GLY A 52 -11.91 11.05 -50.30
C GLY A 52 -13.14 10.26 -49.86
N ALA A 53 -13.95 9.80 -50.80
CA ALA A 53 -15.12 8.96 -50.54
C ALA A 53 -14.74 7.61 -49.93
N TRP A 54 -13.73 6.93 -50.48
CA TRP A 54 -13.19 5.69 -49.90
C TRP A 54 -12.56 5.91 -48.53
N GLY A 55 -11.89 7.04 -48.32
CA GLY A 55 -11.36 7.44 -47.01
C GLY A 55 -12.46 7.63 -45.97
N LEU A 56 -13.58 8.26 -46.33
CA LEU A 56 -14.75 8.41 -45.46
C LEU A 56 -15.42 7.07 -45.15
N ILE A 57 -15.57 6.20 -46.15
CA ILE A 57 -16.11 4.85 -45.96
C ILE A 57 -15.22 4.03 -45.02
N PHE A 58 -13.90 4.05 -45.25
CA PHE A 58 -12.95 3.34 -44.41
C PHE A 58 -12.92 3.89 -42.98
N ALA A 59 -12.94 5.22 -42.82
CA ALA A 59 -13.04 5.86 -41.52
C ALA A 59 -14.35 5.49 -40.80
N GLY A 60 -15.48 5.45 -41.52
CA GLY A 60 -16.77 5.03 -40.98
C GLY A 60 -16.79 3.57 -40.54
N LEU A 61 -16.25 2.66 -41.37
CA LEU A 61 -16.13 1.23 -41.04
C LEU A 61 -15.18 1.00 -39.85
N PHE A 62 -14.05 1.69 -39.84
CA PHE A 62 -13.08 1.63 -38.72
C PHE A 62 -13.71 2.16 -37.43
N PHE A 63 -14.42 3.28 -37.49
CA PHE A 63 -15.13 3.85 -36.34
C PHE A 63 -16.26 2.94 -35.86
N SER A 64 -17.00 2.30 -36.77
CA SER A 64 -18.05 1.32 -36.45
C SER A 64 -17.49 0.06 -35.80
N HIS A 65 -16.39 -0.49 -36.33
CA HIS A 65 -15.70 -1.63 -35.73
C HIS A 65 -15.17 -1.29 -34.33
N PHE A 66 -14.61 -0.09 -34.17
CA PHE A 66 -14.17 0.41 -32.86
C PHE A 66 -15.34 0.54 -31.88
N LEU A 67 -16.46 1.15 -32.29
CA LEU A 67 -17.69 1.27 -31.51
C LEU A 67 -18.23 -0.08 -31.04
N SER A 68 -18.16 -1.12 -31.89
CA SER A 68 -18.58 -2.48 -31.51
C SER A 68 -17.68 -3.15 -30.46
N SER A 69 -16.48 -2.62 -30.27
CA SER A 69 -15.49 -3.11 -29.30
C SER A 69 -15.46 -2.28 -28.02
N LEU A 70 -16.32 -1.25 -27.90
CA LEU A 70 -16.34 -0.37 -26.74
C LEU A 70 -17.10 -0.97 -25.55
N PRO A 71 -16.63 -0.74 -24.32
CA PRO A 71 -17.36 -1.14 -23.11
C PRO A 71 -18.70 -0.40 -23.02
N ASP A 72 -19.70 -1.05 -22.42
CA ASP A 72 -20.98 -0.41 -22.16
C ASP A 72 -20.81 0.74 -21.16
N VAL A 73 -21.22 1.93 -21.58
CA VAL A 73 -21.13 3.17 -20.80
C VAL A 73 -22.46 3.62 -20.24
N SER A 74 -23.55 2.88 -20.47
CA SER A 74 -24.91 3.24 -20.05
C SER A 74 -25.07 3.41 -18.52
N HIS A 75 -24.21 2.74 -17.75
CA HIS A 75 -24.26 2.73 -16.29
C HIS A 75 -23.26 3.70 -15.62
N LEU A 76 -22.54 4.56 -16.35
CA LEU A 76 -21.54 5.45 -15.72
C LEU A 76 -22.14 6.46 -14.73
N MET A 77 -23.41 6.83 -14.94
CA MET A 77 -24.19 7.69 -14.04
C MET A 77 -24.91 6.88 -12.92
N VAL A 78 -24.93 5.55 -13.03
CA VAL A 78 -25.49 4.66 -12.00
C VAL A 78 -24.33 4.22 -11.11
N THR A 79 -24.19 4.86 -9.95
CA THR A 79 -23.18 4.47 -8.97
C THR A 79 -23.53 3.09 -8.42
N GLY A 80 -22.78 2.07 -8.84
CA GLY A 80 -22.65 0.84 -8.06
C GLY A 80 -22.17 1.19 -6.65
N PRO A 81 -22.61 0.46 -5.62
CA PRO A 81 -22.40 0.85 -4.23
C PRO A 81 -20.90 0.84 -3.92
N SER A 82 -20.37 2.04 -3.71
CA SER A 82 -19.01 2.25 -3.27
C SER A 82 -18.99 2.09 -1.76
N ARG A 83 -18.47 0.95 -1.28
CA ARG A 83 -18.54 0.53 0.13
C ARG A 83 -17.79 1.51 1.03
N ASP A 84 -18.51 2.32 1.81
CA ASP A 84 -17.97 3.19 2.87
C ASP A 84 -17.58 2.34 4.08
N ILE A 85 -16.31 2.37 4.49
CA ILE A 85 -15.75 1.55 5.55
C ILE A 85 -15.24 2.47 6.65
N THR A 86 -15.86 2.46 7.81
CA THR A 86 -15.35 3.11 9.02
C THR A 86 -14.57 2.10 9.85
N ILE A 87 -13.30 2.36 10.11
CA ILE A 87 -12.43 1.50 10.93
C ILE A 87 -12.24 2.16 12.30
N LEU A 88 -12.56 1.41 13.34
CA LEU A 88 -12.48 1.81 14.74
C LEU A 88 -11.37 1.04 15.46
N ASP A 89 -10.71 1.68 16.41
CA ASP A 89 -9.80 1.03 17.35
C ASP A 89 -10.53 0.27 18.46
N ASP A 90 -9.77 -0.33 19.38
CA ASP A 90 -10.27 -1.12 20.49
C ASP A 90 -11.09 -0.33 21.54
N ARG A 91 -11.05 1.01 21.46
CA ARG A 91 -11.84 1.94 22.29
C ARG A 91 -12.97 2.61 21.51
N GLY A 92 -13.22 2.17 20.27
CA GLY A 92 -14.28 2.72 19.42
C GLY A 92 -13.94 4.07 18.76
N ARG A 93 -12.70 4.56 18.85
CA ARG A 93 -12.27 5.78 18.15
C ARG A 93 -12.03 5.45 16.69
N GLN A 94 -12.48 6.33 15.80
CA GLN A 94 -12.24 6.16 14.37
C GLN A 94 -10.77 6.41 14.03
N ILE A 95 -10.09 5.37 13.52
CA ILE A 95 -8.68 5.45 13.09
C ILE A 95 -8.54 5.64 11.59
N ALA A 96 -9.51 5.15 10.82
CA ALA A 96 -9.53 5.30 9.38
C ALA A 96 -10.97 5.27 8.85
N ARG A 97 -11.15 5.90 7.70
CA ARG A 97 -12.32 5.72 6.85
C ARG A 97 -11.81 5.42 5.45
N ARG A 98 -12.31 4.35 4.83
CA ARG A 98 -11.88 3.76 3.56
C ARG A 98 -13.09 3.48 2.68
N GLY A 99 -12.86 3.14 1.42
CA GLY A 99 -13.88 3.21 0.39
C GLY A 99 -13.96 4.59 -0.24
N LEU A 100 -14.64 4.67 -1.39
CA LEU A 100 -14.80 5.95 -2.06
C LEU A 100 -15.51 6.89 -1.08
N THR A 101 -14.81 7.90 -0.62
CA THR A 101 -15.38 9.24 -0.59
C THR A 101 -15.74 9.69 -2.02
N GLN A 102 -16.35 8.86 -2.86
CA GLN A 102 -17.40 9.38 -3.71
C GLN A 102 -18.48 9.73 -2.72
N GLY A 103 -18.30 10.87 -2.03
CA GLY A 103 -19.43 11.56 -1.46
C GLY A 103 -20.48 11.59 -2.56
N ARG A 104 -21.73 11.36 -2.17
CA ARG A 104 -22.92 11.29 -3.03
C ARG A 104 -22.63 12.00 -4.36
N MET A 105 -22.59 11.28 -5.49
CA MET A 105 -22.24 11.86 -6.80
C MET A 105 -22.84 13.26 -6.90
N VAL A 106 -21.98 14.27 -6.86
CA VAL A 106 -22.44 15.65 -6.78
C VAL A 106 -22.64 16.11 -8.21
N ALA A 107 -23.90 16.35 -8.55
CA ALA A 107 -24.26 16.94 -9.82
C ALA A 107 -23.62 18.34 -9.91
N VAL A 108 -23.14 18.72 -11.09
CA VAL A 108 -22.57 20.06 -11.29
C VAL A 108 -23.56 21.16 -10.94
N GLU A 109 -24.85 20.88 -11.09
CA GLU A 109 -25.97 21.75 -10.74
C GLU A 109 -26.13 21.99 -9.23
N ASP A 110 -25.63 21.08 -8.39
CA ASP A 110 -25.63 21.20 -6.92
C ASP A 110 -24.41 21.98 -6.40
N LEU A 111 -23.46 22.34 -7.28
CA LEU A 111 -22.24 23.07 -6.93
C LEU A 111 -22.39 24.57 -7.21
N PRO A 112 -21.71 25.44 -6.44
CA PRO A 112 -21.60 26.86 -6.80
C PRO A 112 -20.97 27.01 -8.18
N ASP A 113 -21.52 27.89 -9.04
CA ASP A 113 -21.12 28.05 -10.45
C ASP A 113 -19.61 28.22 -10.66
N PHE A 114 -18.92 28.87 -9.73
CA PHE A 114 -17.49 29.07 -9.81
C PHE A 114 -16.67 27.78 -9.66
N VAL A 115 -17.21 26.72 -9.06
CA VAL A 115 -16.54 25.43 -8.90
C VAL A 115 -16.30 24.77 -10.26
N PRO A 116 -17.33 24.40 -11.06
CA PRO A 116 -17.12 23.84 -12.39
C PRO A 116 -16.35 24.81 -13.31
N ASN A 117 -16.60 26.12 -13.20
CA ASN A 117 -15.91 27.13 -13.99
C ASN A 117 -14.41 27.20 -13.71
N ALA A 118 -13.95 26.90 -12.49
CA ALA A 118 -12.53 26.84 -12.16
C ALA A 118 -11.81 25.73 -12.94
N PHE A 119 -12.41 24.54 -13.04
CA PHE A 119 -11.86 23.43 -13.82
C PHE A 119 -11.90 23.73 -15.32
N ILE A 120 -13.02 24.26 -15.83
CA ILE A 120 -13.13 24.68 -17.24
C ILE A 120 -12.05 25.72 -17.58
N ALA A 121 -11.85 26.74 -16.74
CA ALA A 121 -10.90 27.82 -17.02
C ALA A 121 -9.44 27.35 -17.13
N ILE A 122 -9.03 26.40 -16.29
CA ILE A 122 -7.63 25.95 -16.23
C ILE A 122 -7.34 24.72 -17.09
N GLU A 123 -8.27 23.77 -17.20
CA GLU A 123 -8.08 22.52 -17.94
C GLU A 123 -8.56 22.61 -19.39
N ASP A 124 -9.71 23.25 -19.65
CA ASP A 124 -10.35 23.22 -20.97
C ASP A 124 -11.28 24.43 -21.21
N ARG A 125 -10.68 25.58 -21.54
CA ARG A 125 -11.40 26.88 -21.67
C ARG A 125 -12.57 26.86 -22.64
N ARG A 126 -12.55 25.96 -23.64
CA ARG A 126 -13.57 25.87 -24.70
C ARG A 126 -14.43 24.62 -24.54
N PHE A 127 -14.43 24.01 -23.36
CA PHE A 127 -15.13 22.76 -23.06
C PHE A 127 -16.58 22.75 -23.56
N ARG A 128 -17.31 23.86 -23.41
CA ARG A 128 -18.71 23.96 -23.83
C ARG A 128 -18.91 24.14 -25.34
N SER A 129 -17.86 24.46 -26.10
CA SER A 129 -17.94 24.82 -27.53
C SER A 129 -17.40 23.76 -28.47
N HIS A 130 -16.55 22.84 -27.99
CA HIS A 130 -16.03 21.73 -28.80
C HIS A 130 -16.75 20.42 -28.51
N PHE A 131 -16.50 19.39 -29.33
CA PHE A 131 -17.14 18.08 -29.20
C PHE A 131 -16.10 16.96 -29.10
N GLY A 132 -15.89 16.44 -27.89
CA GLY A 132 -14.93 15.39 -27.54
C GLY A 132 -13.47 15.86 -27.57
N ILE A 133 -13.04 16.41 -28.71
CA ILE A 133 -11.70 16.94 -28.96
C ILE A 133 -11.75 18.44 -29.30
N ASP A 134 -10.65 19.15 -29.04
CA ASP A 134 -10.50 20.57 -29.38
C ASP A 134 -9.41 20.79 -30.45
N PRO A 135 -9.76 20.78 -31.75
CA PRO A 135 -8.79 21.00 -32.83
C PRO A 135 -8.11 22.38 -32.78
N ILE A 136 -8.82 23.43 -32.38
CA ILE A 136 -8.27 24.80 -32.34
C ILE A 136 -7.38 24.94 -31.10
N GLY A 137 -7.77 24.37 -29.96
CA GLY A 137 -6.97 24.32 -28.74
C GLY A 137 -5.70 23.49 -28.94
N MET A 138 -5.79 22.36 -29.64
CA MET A 138 -4.64 21.55 -30.03
C MET A 138 -3.67 22.31 -30.96
N ALA A 139 -4.19 23.00 -31.97
CA ALA A 139 -3.38 23.81 -32.89
C ALA A 139 -2.68 24.97 -32.15
N ARG A 140 -3.40 25.66 -31.26
CA ARG A 140 -2.83 26.72 -30.41
C ARG A 140 -1.73 26.17 -29.50
N ALA A 141 -1.99 25.06 -28.79
CA ALA A 141 -1.01 24.45 -27.90
C ALA A 141 0.23 23.97 -28.66
N ALA A 142 0.07 23.40 -29.86
CA ALA A 142 1.19 23.01 -30.72
C ALA A 142 2.03 24.22 -31.16
N PHE A 143 1.39 25.32 -31.55
CA PHE A 143 2.07 26.57 -31.91
C PHE A 143 2.83 27.17 -30.72
N GLU A 144 2.21 27.26 -29.55
CA GLU A 144 2.86 27.77 -28.32
C GLU A 144 4.04 26.89 -27.91
N ASN A 145 3.88 25.56 -27.90
CA ASN A 145 4.95 24.60 -27.56
C ASN A 145 6.13 24.66 -28.54
N MET A 146 5.86 24.94 -29.82
CA MET A 146 6.90 25.11 -30.84
C MET A 146 7.67 26.43 -30.63
N MET A 147 6.98 27.51 -30.26
CA MET A 147 7.62 28.80 -29.96
C MET A 147 8.43 28.79 -28.66
N SER A 148 8.00 28.04 -27.65
CA SER A 148 8.68 27.97 -26.35
C SER A 148 9.80 26.92 -26.28
N GLY A 149 9.90 26.00 -27.25
CA GLY A 149 10.91 24.93 -27.27
C GLY A 149 10.74 23.85 -26.18
N HIS A 150 9.66 23.92 -25.40
CA HIS A 150 9.29 22.95 -24.36
C HIS A 150 7.77 22.96 -24.18
N VAL A 151 7.20 21.89 -23.61
CA VAL A 151 5.74 21.77 -23.42
C VAL A 151 5.26 22.75 -22.33
N VAL A 152 4.56 23.81 -22.75
CA VAL A 152 4.00 24.86 -21.89
C VAL A 152 2.51 24.63 -21.64
N GLN A 153 1.76 24.23 -22.67
CA GLN A 153 0.33 23.92 -22.60
C GLN A 153 0.03 22.47 -23.00
N GLY A 154 -0.85 21.83 -22.22
CA GLY A 154 -1.46 20.54 -22.58
C GLY A 154 -2.67 20.76 -23.48
N GLY A 155 -2.74 20.08 -24.62
CA GLY A 155 -3.85 20.20 -25.58
C GLY A 155 -4.97 19.18 -25.42
N SER A 156 -5.15 18.58 -24.24
CA SER A 156 -6.18 17.55 -24.01
C SER A 156 -7.44 18.14 -23.36
N THR A 157 -8.62 17.71 -23.81
CA THR A 157 -9.92 18.17 -23.31
C THR A 157 -10.31 17.47 -22.00
N LEU A 158 -11.25 18.04 -21.24
CA LEU A 158 -11.80 17.40 -20.02
C LEU A 158 -12.39 16.02 -20.32
N THR A 159 -13.06 15.87 -21.47
CA THR A 159 -13.64 14.60 -21.92
C THR A 159 -12.56 13.57 -22.26
N GLN A 160 -11.44 13.98 -22.87
CA GLN A 160 -10.29 13.09 -23.08
C GLN A 160 -9.65 12.68 -21.75
N GLN A 161 -9.55 13.59 -20.79
CA GLN A 161 -9.04 13.25 -19.45
C GLN A 161 -9.98 12.27 -18.74
N LEU A 162 -11.29 12.45 -18.84
CA LEU A 162 -12.29 11.51 -18.32
C LEU A 162 -12.16 10.13 -18.99
N ALA A 163 -12.09 10.07 -20.32
CA ALA A 163 -11.92 8.83 -21.06
C ALA A 163 -10.64 8.08 -20.66
N LYS A 164 -9.53 8.82 -20.51
CA LYS A 164 -8.26 8.28 -20.03
C LYS A 164 -8.40 7.64 -18.64
N ASN A 165 -9.10 8.31 -17.73
CA ASN A 165 -9.23 7.85 -16.35
C ASN A 165 -10.24 6.69 -16.20
N LEU A 166 -11.23 6.58 -17.09
CA LEU A 166 -12.26 5.54 -17.02
C LEU A 166 -11.88 4.22 -17.70
N PHE A 167 -11.17 4.26 -18.83
CA PHE A 167 -11.09 3.09 -19.72
C PHE A 167 -9.69 2.66 -20.14
N LEU A 168 -8.66 3.46 -19.85
CA LEU A 168 -7.34 3.27 -20.46
C LEU A 168 -6.24 3.09 -19.42
N SER A 169 -5.32 2.17 -19.71
CA SER A 169 -4.17 1.89 -18.87
C SER A 169 -3.08 2.97 -19.00
N PRO A 170 -2.13 3.07 -18.03
CA PRO A 170 -1.15 4.17 -17.98
C PRO A 170 -0.10 4.21 -19.11
N SER A 171 -0.05 3.24 -20.03
CA SER A 171 0.99 3.13 -21.08
C SER A 171 1.03 4.30 -22.07
N ARG A 172 2.20 4.92 -22.26
CA ARG A 172 2.38 6.07 -23.17
C ARG A 172 2.67 5.64 -24.62
N ASN A 173 1.65 5.26 -25.39
CA ASN A 173 1.76 5.04 -26.84
C ASN A 173 0.81 5.95 -27.64
N TYR A 174 1.13 6.20 -28.92
CA TYR A 174 0.31 7.02 -29.82
C TYR A 174 -1.07 6.40 -30.09
N GLU A 175 -1.15 5.06 -30.06
CA GLU A 175 -2.39 4.30 -30.20
C GLU A 175 -3.39 4.62 -29.08
N ARG A 176 -2.94 4.70 -27.82
CA ARG A 176 -3.80 5.11 -26.70
C ARG A 176 -4.31 6.53 -26.89
N LYS A 177 -3.50 7.44 -27.43
CA LYS A 177 -3.95 8.83 -27.62
C LYS A 177 -5.08 8.92 -28.65
N LEU A 178 -5.06 8.07 -29.68
CA LEU A 178 -6.16 7.92 -30.61
C LEU A 178 -7.40 7.33 -29.93
N GLN A 179 -7.23 6.30 -29.09
CA GLN A 179 -8.33 5.73 -28.29
C GLN A 179 -8.97 6.76 -27.33
N GLU A 180 -8.17 7.59 -26.64
CA GLU A 180 -8.66 8.69 -25.81
C GLU A 180 -9.55 9.66 -26.61
N ALA A 181 -9.13 10.02 -27.81
CA ALA A 181 -9.90 10.91 -28.69
C ALA A 181 -11.22 10.27 -29.16
N MET A 182 -11.19 9.01 -29.58
CA MET A 182 -12.39 8.29 -30.04
C MET A 182 -13.38 8.05 -28.89
N LEU A 183 -12.89 7.65 -27.71
CA LEU A 183 -13.70 7.50 -26.50
C LEU A 183 -14.28 8.84 -26.03
N ALA A 184 -13.53 9.94 -26.14
CA ALA A 184 -14.06 11.26 -25.80
C ALA A 184 -15.23 11.66 -26.71
N VAL A 185 -15.08 11.45 -28.03
CA VAL A 185 -16.18 11.66 -28.98
C VAL A 185 -17.37 10.77 -28.64
N TYR A 186 -17.13 9.48 -28.35
CA TYR A 186 -18.18 8.54 -27.98
C TYR A 186 -18.92 8.96 -26.70
N LEU A 187 -18.21 9.34 -25.64
CA LEU A 187 -18.80 9.81 -24.39
C LEU A 187 -19.73 11.01 -24.60
N GLU A 188 -19.33 11.98 -25.43
CA GLU A 188 -20.16 13.16 -25.71
C GLU A 188 -21.34 12.90 -26.65
N THR A 189 -21.36 11.76 -27.37
CA THR A 189 -22.60 11.32 -28.06
C THR A 189 -23.66 10.78 -27.10
N ARG A 190 -23.25 10.36 -25.89
CA ARG A 190 -24.13 9.71 -24.90
C ARG A 190 -24.46 10.57 -23.69
N TYR A 191 -23.59 11.52 -23.36
CA TYR A 191 -23.68 12.36 -22.18
C TYR A 191 -23.61 13.84 -22.53
N THR A 192 -24.44 14.65 -21.85
CA THR A 192 -24.39 16.12 -21.98
C THR A 192 -23.11 16.68 -21.37
N LYS A 193 -22.73 17.92 -21.71
CA LYS A 193 -21.53 18.58 -21.14
C LYS A 193 -21.56 18.63 -19.61
N ASN A 194 -22.72 18.85 -19.00
CA ASN A 194 -22.86 18.85 -17.55
C ASN A 194 -22.70 17.43 -16.96
N GLN A 195 -23.22 16.40 -17.63
CA GLN A 195 -23.02 15.02 -17.20
C GLN A 195 -21.55 14.60 -17.33
N ILE A 196 -20.86 14.97 -18.41
CA ILE A 196 -19.42 14.74 -18.56
C ILE A 196 -18.64 15.44 -17.45
N LEU A 197 -18.98 16.69 -17.13
CA LEU A 197 -18.31 17.43 -16.06
C LEU A 197 -18.61 16.84 -14.68
N THR A 198 -19.85 16.38 -14.45
CA THR A 198 -20.24 15.64 -13.25
C THR A 198 -19.41 14.37 -13.10
N LEU A 199 -19.34 13.55 -14.15
CA LEU A 199 -18.52 12.34 -14.15
C LEU A 199 -17.04 12.66 -13.89
N TYR A 200 -16.52 13.72 -14.52
CA TYR A 200 -15.14 14.16 -14.31
C TYR A 200 -14.87 14.58 -12.87
N LEU A 201 -15.66 15.50 -12.32
CA LEU A 201 -15.46 16.03 -10.97
C LEU A 201 -15.58 14.95 -9.90
N ASN A 202 -16.44 13.94 -10.11
CA ASN A 202 -16.62 12.83 -9.18
C ASN A 202 -15.58 11.70 -9.35
N ARG A 203 -14.72 11.74 -10.38
CA ARG A 203 -13.73 10.68 -10.67
C ARG A 203 -12.29 11.14 -10.65
N VAL A 204 -12.03 12.45 -10.78
CA VAL A 204 -10.68 12.98 -10.83
C VAL A 204 -9.95 12.80 -9.49
N TYR A 205 -8.66 12.49 -9.56
CA TYR A 205 -7.80 12.31 -8.39
C TYR A 205 -7.27 13.65 -7.88
N PHE A 206 -7.54 13.98 -6.61
CA PHE A 206 -7.13 15.23 -5.97
C PHE A 206 -5.90 15.08 -5.06
N GLY A 207 -5.35 13.87 -4.92
CA GLY A 207 -4.17 13.60 -4.10
C GLY A 207 -4.49 12.98 -2.75
N ALA A 208 -3.48 12.45 -2.05
CA ALA A 208 -3.62 11.78 -0.75
C ALA A 208 -4.72 10.69 -0.72
N GLY A 209 -4.84 9.89 -1.78
CA GLY A 209 -5.85 8.82 -1.87
C GLY A 209 -7.29 9.29 -2.13
N VAL A 210 -7.49 10.57 -2.43
CA VAL A 210 -8.84 11.16 -2.60
C VAL A 210 -9.24 11.29 -4.07
N TYR A 211 -10.42 10.76 -4.40
CA TYR A 211 -11.06 10.86 -5.71
C TYR A 211 -12.43 11.50 -5.57
N GLY A 212 -12.75 12.45 -6.45
CA GLY A 212 -14.04 13.14 -6.42
C GLY A 212 -14.01 14.46 -5.65
N ILE A 213 -14.83 15.41 -6.09
CA ILE A 213 -14.83 16.79 -5.57
C ILE A 213 -15.37 16.86 -4.14
N GLU A 214 -16.41 16.08 -3.82
CA GLU A 214 -17.01 16.00 -2.49
C GLU A 214 -16.00 15.49 -1.46
N ALA A 215 -15.36 14.37 -1.81
CA ALA A 215 -14.22 13.77 -1.13
C ALA A 215 -13.13 14.78 -0.74
N ALA A 216 -12.74 15.58 -1.72
CA ALA A 216 -11.64 16.51 -1.61
C ALA A 216 -12.05 17.71 -0.76
N SER A 217 -13.29 18.17 -0.89
CA SER A 217 -13.84 19.22 -0.05
C SER A 217 -13.89 18.80 1.42
N GLU A 218 -14.44 17.62 1.71
CA GLU A 218 -14.49 17.08 3.08
C GLU A 218 -13.09 16.86 3.65
N LYS A 219 -12.16 16.26 2.88
CA LYS A 219 -10.82 15.99 3.39
C LYS A 219 -10.00 17.24 3.62
N PHE A 220 -10.00 18.19 2.67
CA PHE A 220 -9.09 19.33 2.71
C PHE A 220 -9.68 20.54 3.45
N PHE A 221 -11.00 20.69 3.49
CA PHE A 221 -11.67 21.85 4.07
C PHE A 221 -12.76 21.51 5.10
N GLY A 222 -13.11 20.22 5.28
CA GLY A 222 -14.06 19.75 6.29
C GLY A 222 -15.50 20.19 6.05
N LYS A 223 -15.90 20.35 4.78
CA LYS A 223 -17.24 20.82 4.39
C LYS A 223 -17.69 20.22 3.06
N HIS A 224 -18.98 20.29 2.78
CA HIS A 224 -19.55 19.78 1.53
C HIS A 224 -19.08 20.58 0.31
N ALA A 225 -18.98 19.95 -0.88
CA ALA A 225 -18.53 20.65 -2.07
C ALA A 225 -19.48 21.79 -2.50
N SER A 226 -20.75 21.70 -2.11
CA SER A 226 -21.74 22.77 -2.27
C SER A 226 -21.42 24.04 -1.46
N GLU A 227 -20.54 23.93 -0.46
CA GLU A 227 -20.16 25.02 0.47
C GLU A 227 -18.73 25.55 0.21
N LEU A 228 -18.10 25.13 -0.89
CA LEU A 228 -16.78 25.61 -1.28
C LEU A 228 -16.81 27.11 -1.59
N GLY A 229 -15.76 27.81 -1.17
CA GLY A 229 -15.46 29.17 -1.59
C GLY A 229 -14.61 29.21 -2.85
N LEU A 230 -14.55 30.38 -3.50
CA LEU A 230 -13.85 30.58 -4.78
C LEU A 230 -12.36 30.18 -4.72
N THR A 231 -11.65 30.53 -3.65
CA THR A 231 -10.23 30.18 -3.50
C THR A 231 -10.02 28.68 -3.28
N GLU A 232 -10.91 28.02 -2.55
CA GLU A 232 -10.84 26.58 -2.30
C GLU A 232 -11.13 25.80 -3.59
N ALA A 233 -12.13 26.23 -4.37
CA ALA A 233 -12.41 25.70 -5.69
C ALA A 233 -11.19 25.85 -6.63
N ALA A 234 -10.52 27.00 -6.60
CA ALA A 234 -9.30 27.24 -7.35
C ALA A 234 -8.12 26.35 -6.90
N MET A 235 -8.01 26.08 -5.60
CA MET A 235 -7.02 25.12 -5.07
C MET A 235 -7.28 23.70 -5.56
N LEU A 236 -8.54 23.24 -5.50
CA LEU A 236 -8.94 21.91 -5.98
C LEU A 236 -8.73 21.76 -7.50
N ALA A 237 -9.16 22.73 -8.30
CA ALA A 237 -8.91 22.72 -9.74
C ALA A 237 -7.42 22.76 -10.08
N GLY A 238 -6.64 23.52 -9.30
CA GLY A 238 -5.19 23.62 -9.47
C GLY A 238 -4.44 22.32 -9.16
N SER A 239 -4.98 21.49 -8.25
CA SER A 239 -4.29 20.29 -7.77
C SER A 239 -4.26 19.16 -8.81
N VAL A 240 -5.27 19.06 -9.67
CA VAL A 240 -5.42 17.98 -10.67
C VAL A 240 -4.18 17.79 -11.55
N LYS A 241 -3.50 18.89 -11.93
CA LYS A 241 -2.29 18.82 -12.77
C LYS A 241 -1.15 18.03 -12.12
N ALA A 242 -0.99 18.15 -10.80
CA ALA A 242 0.03 17.42 -10.04
C ALA A 242 -0.47 17.18 -8.60
N PRO A 243 -1.35 16.18 -8.40
CA PRO A 243 -2.11 16.03 -7.15
C PRO A 243 -1.26 15.76 -5.90
N ALA A 244 -0.05 15.21 -6.06
CA ALA A 244 0.89 15.02 -4.97
C ALA A 244 1.59 16.33 -4.56
N ARG A 245 1.94 17.18 -5.53
CA ARG A 245 2.69 18.42 -5.30
C ARG A 245 1.81 19.58 -4.83
N TYR A 246 0.60 19.68 -5.39
CA TYR A 246 -0.31 20.79 -5.13
C TYR A 246 -1.42 20.41 -4.13
N ASN A 247 -1.19 19.39 -3.32
CA ASN A 247 -2.11 18.94 -2.30
C ASN A 247 -2.18 19.98 -1.15
N PRO A 248 -3.36 20.48 -0.77
CA PRO A 248 -3.50 21.49 0.29
C PRO A 248 -2.95 21.06 1.66
N ILE A 249 -2.97 19.76 1.97
CA ILE A 249 -2.47 19.19 3.24
C ILE A 249 -0.95 19.06 3.20
N ALA A 250 -0.39 18.60 2.08
CA ALA A 250 1.05 18.34 1.96
C ALA A 250 1.86 19.64 1.84
N ASP A 251 1.40 20.58 1.01
CA ASP A 251 2.06 21.87 0.78
C ASP A 251 1.00 22.95 0.46
N THR A 252 0.56 23.65 1.51
CA THR A 252 -0.49 24.67 1.41
C THR A 252 -0.05 25.86 0.56
N ASP A 253 1.22 26.28 0.63
CA ASP A 253 1.70 27.45 -0.11
C ASP A 253 1.87 27.13 -1.60
N ALA A 254 2.37 25.95 -1.96
CA ALA A 254 2.40 25.51 -3.35
C ALA A 254 0.99 25.37 -3.94
N SER A 255 0.03 24.87 -3.15
CA SER A 255 -1.38 24.77 -3.55
C SER A 255 -1.99 26.15 -3.77
N LEU A 256 -1.76 27.11 -2.87
CA LEU A 256 -2.22 28.50 -3.02
C LEU A 256 -1.59 29.20 -4.21
N ALA A 257 -0.28 29.06 -4.42
CA ALA A 257 0.40 29.62 -5.58
C ALA A 257 -0.17 29.09 -6.90
N ARG A 258 -0.54 27.80 -6.93
CA ARG A 258 -1.21 27.20 -8.09
C ARG A 258 -2.64 27.71 -8.25
N ALA A 259 -3.38 27.90 -7.16
CA ALA A 259 -4.73 28.47 -7.18
C ALA A 259 -4.77 29.89 -7.78
N GLN A 260 -3.73 30.71 -7.56
CA GLN A 260 -3.63 32.03 -8.19
C GLN A 260 -3.64 31.98 -9.71
N LEU A 261 -3.03 30.94 -10.30
CA LEU A 261 -3.05 30.73 -11.75
C LEU A 261 -4.44 30.35 -12.25
N VAL A 262 -5.20 29.58 -11.45
CA VAL A 262 -6.59 29.24 -11.75
C VAL A 262 -7.48 30.49 -11.69
N LEU A 263 -7.38 31.28 -10.62
CA LEU A 263 -8.13 32.54 -10.48
C LEU A 263 -7.83 33.52 -11.62
N LYS A 264 -6.56 33.60 -12.06
CA LYS A 264 -6.19 34.37 -13.26
C LYS A 264 -6.87 33.84 -14.52
N ALA A 265 -6.85 32.51 -14.74
CA ALA A 265 -7.50 31.89 -15.89
C ALA A 265 -9.03 32.08 -15.88
N MET A 266 -9.67 32.07 -14.70
CA MET A 266 -11.09 32.34 -14.54
C MET A 266 -11.44 33.78 -14.94
N ALA A 267 -10.63 34.75 -14.53
CA ALA A 267 -10.83 36.16 -14.91
C ALA A 267 -10.62 36.39 -16.41
N GLU A 268 -9.57 35.79 -17.00
CA GLU A 268 -9.34 35.83 -18.46
C GLU A 268 -10.47 35.21 -19.27
N SER A 269 -11.18 34.23 -18.70
CA SER A 269 -12.32 33.57 -19.32
C SER A 269 -13.66 34.27 -19.05
N GLY A 270 -13.64 35.38 -18.30
CA GLY A 270 -14.84 36.14 -17.95
C GLY A 270 -15.74 35.50 -16.88
N PHE A 271 -15.27 34.47 -16.17
CA PHE A 271 -16.06 33.82 -15.12
C PHE A 271 -16.09 34.61 -13.81
N ILE A 272 -15.11 35.48 -13.58
CA ILE A 272 -15.04 36.38 -12.43
C ILE A 272 -14.48 37.74 -12.89
N ASP A 273 -14.89 38.82 -12.23
CA ASP A 273 -14.33 40.14 -12.46
C ASP A 273 -12.98 40.35 -11.73
N ALA A 274 -12.29 41.45 -12.05
CA ALA A 274 -10.97 41.75 -11.50
C ALA A 274 -10.99 42.00 -9.97
N GLY A 275 -12.07 42.59 -9.43
CA GLY A 275 -12.24 42.82 -8.00
C GLY A 275 -12.47 41.52 -7.24
N THR A 276 -13.36 40.67 -7.74
CA THR A 276 -13.59 39.31 -7.20
C THR A 276 -12.32 38.48 -7.20
N ARG A 277 -11.52 38.54 -8.28
CA ARG A 277 -10.20 37.89 -8.34
C ARG A 277 -9.27 38.39 -7.24
N GLN A 278 -9.21 39.70 -6.98
CA GLN A 278 -8.32 40.27 -5.98
C GLN A 278 -8.73 39.84 -4.55
N MET A 279 -10.03 39.83 -4.25
CA MET A 279 -10.54 39.35 -2.96
C MET A 279 -10.26 37.86 -2.74
N ALA A 280 -10.51 37.02 -3.75
CA ALA A 280 -10.21 35.59 -3.69
C ALA A 280 -8.71 35.32 -3.55
N ALA A 281 -7.88 36.10 -4.25
CA ALA A 281 -6.43 35.98 -4.17
C ALA A 281 -5.87 36.31 -2.76
N ALA A 282 -6.54 37.19 -2.02
CA ALA A 282 -6.18 37.56 -0.65
C ALA A 282 -6.73 36.58 0.41
N THR A 283 -7.70 35.75 0.05
CA THR A 283 -8.30 34.79 0.98
C THR A 283 -7.37 33.61 1.22
N ARG A 284 -7.13 33.25 2.48
CA ARG A 284 -6.44 32.01 2.87
C ARG A 284 -7.43 31.04 3.52
N PRO A 285 -7.85 29.98 2.82
CA PRO A 285 -8.76 29.00 3.37
C PRO A 285 -8.19 28.25 4.58
N ARG A 286 -9.06 27.85 5.50
CA ARG A 286 -8.69 26.95 6.60
C ARG A 286 -8.53 25.54 6.03
N ILE A 287 -7.32 25.00 6.07
CA ILE A 287 -7.08 23.61 5.70
C ILE A 287 -7.40 22.72 6.89
N VAL A 288 -8.36 21.82 6.70
CA VAL A 288 -8.64 20.76 7.66
C VAL A 288 -7.57 19.70 7.49
N ARG A 289 -6.62 19.70 8.41
CA ARG A 289 -5.79 18.53 8.67
C ARG A 289 -6.65 17.58 9.49
N ALA A 290 -7.59 16.90 8.83
CA ALA A 290 -8.38 15.88 9.49
C ALA A 290 -7.40 14.92 10.17
N THR A 291 -7.57 14.76 11.47
CA THR A 291 -6.89 13.78 12.32
C THR A 291 -7.35 12.38 11.93
N GLY A 292 -7.16 11.97 10.68
CA GLY A 292 -6.93 10.55 10.43
C GLY A 292 -5.59 10.29 11.09
N THR A 293 -5.59 9.56 12.21
CA THR A 293 -4.43 9.57 13.10
C THR A 293 -3.18 9.24 12.27
N PRO A 294 -2.21 10.17 12.18
CA PRO A 294 -0.93 9.88 11.55
C PRO A 294 -0.39 8.64 12.29
N GLY A 295 -0.51 7.49 11.63
CA GLY A 295 0.02 6.24 12.15
C GLY A 295 -0.82 4.98 11.97
N ALA A 296 -2.12 5.09 11.65
CA ALA A 296 -2.92 3.88 11.38
C ALA A 296 -2.86 3.38 9.92
N GLY A 297 -2.00 3.98 9.07
CA GLY A 297 -2.02 3.78 7.61
C GLY A 297 -1.88 2.32 7.19
N TRP A 298 -0.75 1.69 7.54
CA TRP A 298 -0.47 0.29 7.19
C TRP A 298 -1.48 -0.68 7.80
N PHE A 299 -1.86 -0.47 9.06
CA PHE A 299 -2.86 -1.32 9.73
C PHE A 299 -4.24 -1.22 9.06
N ALA A 300 -4.69 0.00 8.75
CA ALA A 300 -5.97 0.23 8.08
C ALA A 300 -5.99 -0.39 6.67
N ASP A 301 -4.90 -0.27 5.92
CA ASP A 301 -4.78 -0.86 4.59
C ASP A 301 -4.76 -2.40 4.67
N TRP A 302 -4.13 -2.98 5.71
CA TRP A 302 -4.16 -4.41 5.99
C TRP A 302 -5.58 -4.91 6.34
N VAL A 303 -6.31 -4.16 7.18
CA VAL A 303 -7.72 -4.44 7.51
C VAL A 303 -8.59 -4.41 6.26
N GLU A 304 -8.42 -3.39 5.42
CA GLU A 304 -9.18 -3.24 4.18
C GLU A 304 -8.92 -4.40 3.21
N ALA A 305 -7.66 -4.81 3.05
CA ALA A 305 -7.28 -5.92 2.19
C ALA A 305 -7.95 -7.25 2.61
N ARG A 306 -8.07 -7.51 3.91
CA ARG A 306 -8.70 -8.74 4.44
C ARG A 306 -10.22 -8.64 4.57
N LEU A 307 -10.81 -7.46 4.43
CA LEU A 307 -12.22 -7.24 4.75
C LEU A 307 -13.18 -8.07 3.87
N ASN A 308 -12.80 -8.32 2.61
CA ASN A 308 -13.59 -9.13 1.68
C ASN A 308 -13.60 -10.62 2.06
N ASP A 309 -12.58 -11.11 2.76
CA ASP A 309 -12.51 -12.52 3.19
C ASP A 309 -13.60 -12.84 4.22
N TYR A 310 -14.05 -11.83 4.98
CA TYR A 310 -15.03 -12.01 6.06
C TYR A 310 -16.49 -11.83 5.62
N VAL A 311 -16.76 -10.88 4.73
CA VAL A 311 -18.14 -10.51 4.38
C VAL A 311 -18.43 -10.49 2.88
N GLY A 312 -17.45 -10.85 2.05
CA GLY A 312 -17.55 -10.81 0.59
C GLY A 312 -17.69 -9.39 0.04
N SER A 313 -18.19 -9.29 -1.19
CA SER A 313 -18.39 -8.03 -1.92
C SER A 313 -19.76 -7.41 -1.61
N THR A 314 -19.92 -6.84 -0.41
CA THR A 314 -21.12 -6.07 -0.05
C THR A 314 -20.98 -4.61 -0.46
N GLY A 315 -22.05 -4.01 -0.97
CA GLY A 315 -22.11 -2.57 -1.24
C GLY A 315 -22.44 -1.69 -0.03
N GLU A 316 -22.90 -2.29 1.07
CA GLU A 316 -23.38 -1.56 2.24
C GLU A 316 -22.24 -0.88 3.02
N PRO A 317 -22.48 0.30 3.63
CA PRO A 317 -21.53 0.92 4.54
C PRO A 317 -21.29 0.04 5.78
N LEU A 318 -20.02 -0.10 6.14
CA LEU A 318 -19.57 -0.95 7.24
C LEU A 318 -18.85 -0.17 8.32
N ILE A 319 -19.01 -0.65 9.54
CA ILE A 319 -18.25 -0.27 10.72
C ILE A 319 -17.44 -1.50 11.13
N VAL A 320 -16.12 -1.35 11.16
CA VAL A 320 -15.15 -2.39 11.46
C VAL A 320 -14.48 -2.04 12.78
N GLU A 321 -14.73 -2.83 13.82
CA GLU A 321 -14.02 -2.72 15.10
C GLU A 321 -12.79 -3.62 15.05
N THR A 322 -11.67 -3.09 15.53
CA THR A 322 -10.36 -3.75 15.42
C THR A 322 -9.67 -3.88 16.78
N SER A 323 -8.60 -4.68 16.82
CA SER A 323 -7.73 -4.84 17.98
C SER A 323 -6.73 -3.69 18.16
N PHE A 324 -6.67 -2.76 17.21
CA PHE A 324 -5.71 -1.66 17.18
C PHE A 324 -5.80 -0.84 18.46
N ASP A 325 -4.65 -0.50 19.06
CA ASP A 325 -4.57 0.44 20.17
C ASP A 325 -3.73 1.64 19.74
N LEU A 326 -4.39 2.78 19.57
CA LEU A 326 -3.76 3.97 19.03
C LEU A 326 -2.57 4.51 19.87
N PRO A 327 -2.63 4.55 21.22
CA PRO A 327 -1.46 4.83 22.05
C PRO A 327 -0.28 3.92 21.74
N THR A 328 -0.48 2.60 21.72
CA THR A 328 0.56 1.61 21.40
C THR A 328 1.14 1.84 20.00
N GLN A 329 0.30 2.12 19.00
CA GLN A 329 0.77 2.47 17.65
C GLN A 329 1.69 3.69 17.68
N THR A 330 1.29 4.75 18.39
CA THR A 330 2.08 5.99 18.48
C THR A 330 3.46 5.72 19.09
N LEU A 331 3.53 4.86 20.10
CA LEU A 331 4.79 4.44 20.72
C LEU A 331 5.66 3.62 19.75
N ALA A 332 5.05 2.68 19.01
CA ALA A 332 5.75 1.88 18.01
C ALA A 332 6.38 2.75 16.91
N GLU A 333 5.63 3.73 16.40
CA GLU A 333 6.12 4.66 15.38
C GLU A 333 7.23 5.55 15.88
N ARG A 334 7.10 6.05 17.12
CA ARG A 334 8.14 6.83 17.77
C ARG A 334 9.43 6.02 17.88
N ALA A 335 9.36 4.80 18.42
CA ALA A 335 10.52 3.94 18.60
C ALA A 335 11.23 3.64 17.27
N VAL A 336 10.46 3.33 16.21
CA VAL A 336 11.01 3.10 14.85
C VAL A 336 11.63 4.38 14.30
N ALA A 337 10.93 5.51 14.35
CA ALA A 337 11.39 6.78 13.80
C ALA A 337 12.68 7.26 14.49
N GLU A 338 12.73 7.21 15.82
CA GLU A 338 13.90 7.62 16.61
C GLU A 338 15.07 6.68 16.41
N GLY A 339 14.84 5.36 16.40
CA GLY A 339 15.88 4.36 16.13
C GLY A 339 16.50 4.54 14.74
N MET A 340 15.66 4.71 13.71
CA MET A 340 16.12 4.90 12.33
C MET A 340 16.80 6.26 12.13
N ALA A 341 16.34 7.32 12.79
CA ALA A 341 17.00 8.63 12.77
C ALA A 341 18.39 8.59 13.42
N ARG A 342 18.53 7.87 14.53
CA ARG A 342 19.79 7.74 15.26
C ARG A 342 20.82 6.87 14.52
N ASP A 343 20.41 5.71 14.04
CA ASP A 343 21.35 4.67 13.60
C ASP A 343 21.20 4.24 12.13
N GLY A 344 20.04 4.49 11.50
CA GLY A 344 19.72 3.99 10.17
C GLY A 344 20.73 4.42 9.10
N ALA A 345 21.07 5.72 9.07
CA ALA A 345 22.07 6.24 8.13
C ALA A 345 23.47 5.63 8.35
N ARG A 346 23.90 5.45 9.60
CA ARG A 346 25.20 4.86 9.96
C ARG A 346 25.30 3.39 9.54
N LEU A 347 24.18 2.67 9.64
CA LEU A 347 24.08 1.25 9.29
C LEU A 347 23.70 1.02 7.82
N HIS A 348 23.46 2.07 7.03
CA HIS A 348 22.88 1.96 5.68
C HIS A 348 21.53 1.21 5.66
N ALA A 349 20.77 1.28 6.76
CA ALA A 349 19.42 0.76 6.84
C ALA A 349 18.43 1.86 6.44
N ARG A 350 17.58 1.58 5.44
CA ARG A 350 16.62 2.56 4.92
C ARG A 350 15.18 2.29 5.36
N GLN A 351 14.88 1.06 5.73
CA GLN A 351 13.53 0.63 6.11
C GLN A 351 13.53 -0.17 7.41
N ALA A 352 12.40 -0.12 8.08
CA ALA A 352 12.11 -0.89 9.28
C ALA A 352 10.64 -1.32 9.27
N ALA A 353 10.32 -2.37 10.03
CA ALA A 353 8.97 -2.79 10.31
C ALA A 353 8.87 -3.24 11.77
N LEU A 354 7.71 -2.99 12.40
CA LEU A 354 7.42 -3.40 13.77
C LEU A 354 5.99 -3.94 13.82
N VAL A 355 5.82 -5.11 14.43
CA VAL A 355 4.51 -5.69 14.75
C VAL A 355 4.47 -5.93 16.25
N ALA A 356 3.46 -5.41 16.93
CA ALA A 356 3.20 -5.67 18.33
C ALA A 356 1.77 -6.21 18.50
N MET A 357 1.65 -7.32 19.21
CA MET A 357 0.39 -8.01 19.42
C MET A 357 0.34 -8.65 20.81
N THR A 358 -0.85 -8.91 21.32
CA THR A 358 -1.02 -9.70 22.54
C THR A 358 -0.72 -11.19 22.28
N PRO A 359 -0.39 -11.99 23.30
CA PRO A 359 -0.08 -13.41 23.15
C PRO A 359 -1.21 -14.29 22.60
N ASP A 360 -2.45 -13.78 22.54
CA ASP A 360 -3.61 -14.41 21.90
C ASP A 360 -3.78 -14.01 20.42
N GLY A 361 -2.91 -13.12 19.90
CA GLY A 361 -2.85 -12.75 18.48
C GLY A 361 -3.50 -11.41 18.13
N ALA A 362 -4.03 -10.65 19.09
CA ALA A 362 -4.64 -9.36 18.79
C ALA A 362 -3.56 -8.33 18.43
N VAL A 363 -3.48 -7.91 17.16
CA VAL A 363 -2.47 -6.95 16.70
C VAL A 363 -2.82 -5.56 17.22
N ARG A 364 -1.98 -5.04 18.12
CA ARG A 364 -2.17 -3.73 18.78
C ARG A 364 -1.52 -2.59 18.01
N ALA A 365 -0.36 -2.85 17.40
CA ALA A 365 0.36 -1.91 16.56
C ALA A 365 1.04 -2.58 15.36
N MET A 366 1.10 -1.86 14.25
CA MET A 366 1.75 -2.29 13.00
C MET A 366 2.39 -1.11 12.30
N VAL A 367 3.71 -1.17 12.14
CA VAL A 367 4.53 -0.21 11.39
C VAL A 367 5.14 -0.93 10.19
N GLY A 368 4.78 -0.51 8.97
CA GLY A 368 5.23 -1.14 7.72
C GLY A 368 6.44 -0.46 7.05
N GLY A 369 6.98 0.59 7.65
CA GLY A 369 8.07 1.41 7.09
C GLY A 369 8.45 2.57 8.00
N VAL A 370 9.43 3.38 7.57
CA VAL A 370 9.87 4.57 8.34
C VAL A 370 8.91 5.75 8.18
N ASN A 371 8.25 5.88 7.02
CA ASN A 371 7.34 6.97 6.74
C ASN A 371 6.24 6.53 5.76
N TYR A 372 5.01 6.44 6.26
CA TYR A 372 3.84 6.02 5.47
C TYR A 372 3.55 6.95 4.30
N SER A 373 3.71 8.27 4.48
CA SER A 373 3.46 9.25 3.41
C SER A 373 4.44 9.13 2.25
N ALA A 374 5.65 8.62 2.52
CA ALA A 374 6.66 8.37 1.50
C ALA A 374 6.49 7.00 0.83
N SER A 375 6.01 5.99 1.57
CA SER A 375 5.79 4.64 1.06
C SER A 375 4.68 3.93 1.83
N SER A 376 3.60 3.57 1.12
CA SER A 376 2.50 2.76 1.66
C SER A 376 2.76 1.25 1.58
N PHE A 377 3.90 0.82 1.01
CA PHE A 377 4.25 -0.61 0.97
C PHE A 377 4.39 -1.15 2.40
N ASN A 378 3.64 -2.19 2.74
CA ASN A 378 3.57 -2.70 4.10
C ASN A 378 4.58 -3.82 4.32
N ARG A 379 5.77 -3.49 4.83
CA ARG A 379 6.81 -4.49 5.09
C ARG A 379 6.46 -5.44 6.21
N ALA A 380 5.53 -5.08 7.11
CA ALA A 380 5.08 -5.96 8.17
C ALA A 380 4.32 -7.18 7.64
N THR A 381 3.57 -7.02 6.54
CA THR A 381 2.67 -8.07 6.00
C THR A 381 3.07 -8.60 4.64
N ASP A 382 3.78 -7.81 3.82
CA ASP A 382 3.98 -8.12 2.40
C ASP A 382 5.46 -8.40 2.07
N ALA A 383 6.39 -7.96 2.92
CA ALA A 383 7.81 -8.16 2.65
C ALA A 383 8.29 -9.52 3.18
N VAL A 384 8.42 -10.48 2.28
CA VAL A 384 9.04 -11.77 2.56
C VAL A 384 10.55 -11.63 2.64
N ARG A 385 11.12 -11.86 3.84
CA ARG A 385 12.52 -11.61 4.18
C ARG A 385 13.13 -12.79 4.92
N GLN A 386 14.43 -13.01 4.79
CA GLN A 386 15.09 -14.12 5.47
C GLN A 386 15.20 -13.82 6.98
N PRO A 387 14.61 -14.65 7.86
CA PRO A 387 14.64 -14.43 9.32
C PRO A 387 16.03 -14.67 9.93
N GLY A 388 16.92 -15.38 9.22
CA GLY A 388 18.22 -15.74 9.75
C GLY A 388 18.09 -16.57 11.04
N SER A 389 18.92 -16.26 12.04
CA SER A 389 18.89 -16.93 13.34
C SER A 389 17.58 -16.78 14.15
N ALA A 390 16.68 -15.85 13.78
CA ALA A 390 15.36 -15.77 14.40
C ALA A 390 14.48 -16.99 14.07
N PHE A 391 14.92 -17.88 13.18
CA PHE A 391 14.26 -19.15 12.87
C PHE A 391 14.66 -20.30 13.82
N LYS A 392 15.73 -20.14 14.61
CA LYS A 392 16.25 -21.21 15.49
C LYS A 392 15.27 -21.73 16.54
N PRO A 393 14.28 -20.97 17.07
CA PRO A 393 13.31 -21.54 17.99
C PRO A 393 12.59 -22.78 17.45
N PHE A 394 12.28 -22.82 16.14
CA PHE A 394 11.63 -23.97 15.51
C PHE A 394 12.54 -25.21 15.43
N VAL A 395 13.85 -24.99 15.25
CA VAL A 395 14.86 -26.06 15.24
C VAL A 395 15.01 -26.67 16.64
N TYR A 396 15.15 -25.82 17.66
CA TYR A 396 15.33 -26.27 19.03
C TYR A 396 14.08 -26.92 19.59
N LEU A 397 12.89 -26.36 19.30
CA LEU A 397 11.63 -27.00 19.67
C LEU A 397 11.49 -28.38 19.02
N ALA A 398 11.80 -28.52 17.73
CA ALA A 398 11.78 -29.83 17.07
C ALA A 398 12.74 -30.83 17.74
N ALA A 399 13.91 -30.38 18.19
CA ALA A 399 14.85 -31.21 18.93
C ALA A 399 14.35 -31.59 20.33
N PHE A 400 13.69 -30.67 21.04
CA PHE A 400 13.13 -30.94 22.37
C PHE A 400 11.98 -31.95 22.31
N GLU A 401 11.18 -31.89 21.26
CA GLU A 401 10.17 -32.90 20.94
C GLU A 401 10.77 -34.26 20.58
N HIS A 402 12.03 -34.31 20.13
CA HIS A 402 12.79 -35.54 19.91
C HIS A 402 13.61 -35.98 21.14
N GLY A 403 13.44 -35.32 22.29
CA GLY A 403 14.02 -35.73 23.56
C GLY A 403 15.25 -34.95 24.01
N ARG A 404 15.73 -33.96 23.23
CA ARG A 404 16.79 -33.04 23.69
C ARG A 404 16.30 -32.14 24.83
N ARG A 405 17.22 -31.65 25.66
CA ARG A 405 16.93 -30.77 26.80
C ARG A 405 17.91 -29.60 26.86
N PRO A 406 17.55 -28.46 27.48
CA PRO A 406 18.42 -27.28 27.60
C PRO A 406 19.83 -27.56 28.16
N ALA A 407 19.95 -28.52 29.07
CA ALA A 407 21.22 -28.90 29.71
C ALA A 407 22.09 -29.86 28.87
N ASP A 408 21.55 -30.44 27.80
CA ASP A 408 22.33 -31.33 26.94
C ASP A 408 23.50 -30.56 26.32
N VAL A 409 24.67 -31.18 26.29
CA VAL A 409 25.88 -30.58 25.74
C VAL A 409 26.02 -30.95 24.27
N MET A 410 26.22 -29.95 23.42
CA MET A 410 26.64 -30.12 22.03
C MET A 410 27.95 -29.40 21.77
N ASN A 411 28.69 -29.87 20.78
CA ASN A 411 29.96 -29.26 20.40
C ASN A 411 29.71 -28.19 19.33
N ASP A 412 29.89 -26.92 19.68
CA ASP A 412 30.01 -25.84 18.72
C ASP A 412 31.37 -25.95 18.05
N GLY A 413 31.38 -26.48 16.83
CA GLY A 413 32.58 -26.83 16.08
C GLY A 413 32.33 -26.95 14.57
N PRO A 414 33.34 -27.23 13.73
CA PRO A 414 33.16 -27.42 12.30
C PRO A 414 32.18 -28.57 12.01
N VAL A 415 31.15 -28.31 11.19
CA VAL A 415 30.17 -29.31 10.74
C VAL A 415 30.25 -29.47 9.23
N ASN A 416 30.04 -30.68 8.74
CA ASN A 416 29.89 -30.98 7.32
C ASN A 416 28.65 -31.85 7.10
N ILE A 417 27.58 -31.24 6.59
CA ILE A 417 26.33 -31.92 6.27
C ILE A 417 26.25 -32.02 4.75
N HIS A 418 26.60 -33.17 4.19
CA HIS A 418 26.55 -33.43 2.74
C HIS A 418 27.28 -32.36 1.88
N GLY A 419 28.44 -31.89 2.33
CA GLY A 419 29.24 -30.88 1.64
C GLY A 419 28.93 -29.43 2.04
N TRP A 420 27.82 -29.19 2.76
CA TRP A 420 27.51 -27.89 3.35
C TRP A 420 28.23 -27.72 4.69
N LYS A 421 28.97 -26.61 4.81
CA LYS A 421 29.75 -26.25 6.00
C LYS A 421 29.27 -24.89 6.52
N PRO A 422 28.33 -24.86 7.47
CA PRO A 422 27.91 -23.60 8.09
C PRO A 422 29.10 -22.98 8.83
N GLN A 423 29.26 -21.66 8.70
CA GLN A 423 30.23 -20.90 9.48
C GLN A 423 29.49 -20.11 10.57
N ASP A 424 30.11 -20.00 11.74
CA ASP A 424 29.57 -19.20 12.83
C ASP A 424 29.93 -17.72 12.68
N TYR A 425 29.03 -16.87 13.15
CA TYR A 425 29.14 -15.41 12.99
C TYR A 425 30.35 -14.82 13.73
N GLU A 426 30.73 -15.40 14.88
CA GLU A 426 31.85 -14.93 15.72
C GLU A 426 33.22 -15.40 15.23
N GLY A 427 33.30 -16.18 14.13
CA GLY A 427 34.56 -16.67 13.55
C GLY A 427 35.34 -17.67 14.41
N HIS A 428 34.86 -17.97 15.61
CA HIS A 428 35.46 -18.89 16.58
C HIS A 428 34.40 -19.82 17.15
N PHE A 429 34.80 -21.08 17.32
CA PHE A 429 33.99 -22.12 17.92
C PHE A 429 34.19 -22.15 19.43
N LYS A 430 33.10 -22.25 20.20
CA LYS A 430 33.15 -22.29 21.68
C LYS A 430 33.43 -23.69 22.25
N GLY A 431 33.40 -24.72 21.41
CA GLY A 431 33.61 -26.11 21.83
C GLY A 431 32.36 -26.67 22.51
N PRO A 432 32.50 -27.58 23.50
CA PRO A 432 31.36 -28.17 24.19
C PRO A 432 30.62 -27.13 25.05
N LEU A 433 29.34 -26.92 24.80
CA LEU A 433 28.48 -26.07 25.60
C LEU A 433 27.04 -26.61 25.70
N PRO A 434 26.30 -26.31 26.79
CA PRO A 434 24.89 -26.65 26.91
C PRO A 434 24.04 -26.03 25.81
N LEU A 435 22.94 -26.68 25.41
CA LEU A 435 22.01 -26.16 24.39
C LEU A 435 21.43 -24.79 24.75
N ILE A 436 21.20 -24.51 26.04
CA ILE A 436 20.76 -23.19 26.51
C ILE A 436 21.77 -22.08 26.15
N GLU A 437 23.07 -22.34 26.35
CA GLU A 437 24.13 -21.40 26.01
C GLU A 437 24.32 -21.30 24.49
N ALA A 438 24.29 -22.46 23.79
CA ALA A 438 24.38 -22.52 22.33
C ALA A 438 23.27 -21.71 21.65
N PHE A 439 22.07 -21.74 22.20
CA PHE A 439 20.94 -20.93 21.74
C PHE A 439 21.16 -19.44 22.00
N ALA A 440 21.61 -19.08 23.21
CA ALA A 440 21.82 -17.70 23.63
C ALA A 440 22.90 -16.98 22.80
N VAL A 441 24.02 -17.67 22.53
CA VAL A 441 25.10 -17.19 21.65
C VAL A 441 24.76 -17.37 20.17
N SER A 442 23.63 -18.01 19.87
CA SER A 442 23.13 -18.21 18.51
C SER A 442 24.09 -19.00 17.62
N SER A 443 24.66 -20.12 18.11
CA SER A 443 25.57 -20.99 17.33
C SER A 443 24.89 -21.54 16.09
N ASN A 444 25.49 -21.34 14.92
CA ASN A 444 25.06 -21.90 13.64
C ASN A 444 25.42 -23.38 13.54
N SER A 445 26.56 -23.77 14.11
CA SER A 445 27.01 -25.16 14.16
C SER A 445 25.99 -26.04 14.88
N VAL A 446 25.61 -25.68 16.11
CA VAL A 446 24.66 -26.47 16.91
C VAL A 446 23.29 -26.53 16.26
N ALA A 447 22.78 -25.41 15.72
CA ALA A 447 21.51 -25.40 15.00
C ALA A 447 21.52 -26.34 13.76
N ALA A 448 22.62 -26.38 13.02
CA ALA A 448 22.79 -27.27 11.89
C ALA A 448 22.84 -28.75 12.31
N GLN A 449 23.55 -29.06 13.40
CA GLN A 449 23.61 -30.41 13.97
C GLN A 449 22.24 -30.89 14.43
N LEU A 450 21.49 -30.06 15.16
CA LEU A 450 20.11 -30.36 15.58
C LEU A 450 19.20 -30.60 14.38
N THR A 451 19.30 -29.78 13.33
CA THR A 451 18.52 -29.98 12.11
C THR A 451 18.89 -31.28 11.39
N ASN A 452 20.17 -31.66 11.39
CA ASN A 452 20.62 -32.93 10.83
C ASN A 452 20.15 -34.14 11.66
N GLU A 453 20.01 -33.97 12.98
CA GLU A 453 19.51 -35.00 13.89
C GLU A 453 18.00 -35.24 13.72
N VAL A 454 17.18 -34.19 13.72
CA VAL A 454 15.70 -34.32 13.62
C VAL A 454 15.18 -34.35 12.19
N GLY A 455 15.98 -33.91 11.24
CA GLY A 455 15.63 -33.76 9.83
C GLY A 455 14.94 -32.42 9.50
N PRO A 456 15.23 -31.81 8.34
CA PRO A 456 14.66 -30.52 7.95
C PRO A 456 13.14 -30.54 7.78
N ASP A 457 12.55 -31.69 7.50
CA ASP A 457 11.09 -31.86 7.45
C ASP A 457 10.42 -31.67 8.82
N ALA A 458 11.04 -32.15 9.90
CA ALA A 458 10.51 -31.97 11.25
C ALA A 458 10.56 -30.50 11.68
N VAL A 459 11.64 -29.81 11.32
CA VAL A 459 11.78 -28.35 11.55
C VAL A 459 10.70 -27.59 10.78
N ALA A 460 10.51 -27.88 9.49
CA ALA A 460 9.49 -27.22 8.67
C ALA A 460 8.06 -27.48 9.21
N ARG A 461 7.74 -28.72 9.61
CA ARG A 461 6.46 -29.05 10.25
C ARG A 461 6.24 -28.28 11.55
N THR A 462 7.30 -28.13 12.35
CA THR A 462 7.25 -27.35 13.60
C THR A 462 6.95 -25.89 13.33
N ALA A 463 7.68 -25.26 12.39
CA ALA A 463 7.43 -23.88 12.00
C ALA A 463 6.01 -23.65 11.46
N HIS A 464 5.50 -24.53 10.59
CA HIS A 464 4.13 -24.45 10.08
C HIS A 464 3.08 -24.60 11.19
N ARG A 465 3.28 -25.56 12.10
CA ARG A 465 2.37 -25.78 13.24
C ARG A 465 2.32 -24.55 14.17
N LEU A 466 3.42 -23.81 14.32
CA LEU A 466 3.47 -22.60 15.13
C LEU A 466 2.92 -21.36 14.41
N GLY A 467 2.57 -21.43 13.12
CA GLY A 467 1.88 -20.34 12.41
C GLY A 467 2.63 -19.74 11.21
N ILE A 468 3.79 -20.27 10.82
CA ILE A 468 4.44 -19.85 9.56
C ILE A 468 3.64 -20.40 8.37
N ALA A 469 3.09 -19.52 7.52
CA ALA A 469 2.35 -19.92 6.32
C ALA A 469 3.25 -19.94 5.07
N SER A 470 4.28 -19.09 5.05
CA SER A 470 5.27 -19.00 3.97
C SER A 470 5.90 -20.35 3.61
N PRO A 471 6.18 -20.60 2.32
CA PRO A 471 6.78 -21.87 1.89
C PRO A 471 8.19 -22.04 2.43
N LEU A 472 8.45 -23.21 3.04
CA LEU A 472 9.75 -23.54 3.66
C LEU A 472 10.49 -24.61 2.85
N ALA A 473 11.73 -24.33 2.48
CA ALA A 473 12.60 -25.31 1.84
C ALA A 473 13.09 -26.34 2.87
N LYS A 474 12.80 -27.62 2.62
CA LYS A 474 13.13 -28.75 3.50
C LYS A 474 14.57 -29.24 3.28
N VAL A 475 15.52 -28.34 3.49
CA VAL A 475 16.96 -28.59 3.33
C VAL A 475 17.71 -28.20 4.59
N ALA A 476 18.92 -28.73 4.80
CA ALA A 476 19.70 -28.51 6.04
C ALA A 476 19.90 -27.01 6.39
N SER A 477 19.97 -26.14 5.38
CA SER A 477 20.13 -24.69 5.59
C SER A 477 18.91 -24.00 6.21
N ILE A 478 17.75 -24.67 6.30
CA ILE A 478 16.58 -24.18 7.04
C ILE A 478 16.94 -23.85 8.49
N ALA A 479 17.95 -24.53 9.05
CA ALA A 479 18.52 -24.28 10.39
C ALA A 479 18.89 -22.80 10.61
N LEU A 480 19.24 -22.10 9.54
CA LEU A 480 19.73 -20.72 9.55
C LEU A 480 18.72 -19.73 8.94
N GLY A 481 17.46 -20.12 8.74
CA GLY A 481 16.42 -19.23 8.25
C GLY A 481 16.61 -18.77 6.81
N THR A 482 16.98 -19.69 5.90
CA THR A 482 17.20 -19.39 4.47
C THR A 482 15.91 -19.23 3.67
N SER A 483 14.77 -19.68 4.19
CA SER A 483 13.43 -19.45 3.63
C SER A 483 12.87 -18.14 4.17
N GLY A 484 12.27 -17.32 3.30
CA GLY A 484 11.73 -16.03 3.69
C GLY A 484 10.37 -16.12 4.38
N VAL A 485 10.10 -15.20 5.29
CA VAL A 485 8.83 -15.02 6.02
C VAL A 485 8.51 -13.53 6.16
N THR A 486 7.27 -13.18 6.45
CA THR A 486 6.91 -11.79 6.78
C THR A 486 7.11 -11.51 8.28
N PRO A 487 7.34 -10.24 8.68
CA PRO A 487 7.40 -9.87 10.09
C PRO A 487 6.15 -10.24 10.89
N LEU A 488 4.95 -10.12 10.31
CA LEU A 488 3.71 -10.53 10.96
C LEU A 488 3.67 -12.03 11.22
N GLU A 489 4.02 -12.86 10.23
CA GLU A 489 4.06 -14.32 10.40
C GLU A 489 5.08 -14.74 11.45
N LEU A 490 6.29 -14.18 11.42
CA LEU A 490 7.34 -14.57 12.36
C LEU A 490 7.02 -14.11 13.78
N THR A 491 6.48 -12.89 13.95
CA THR A 491 5.98 -12.42 15.26
C THR A 491 4.85 -13.31 15.74
N GLY A 492 3.90 -13.64 14.86
CA GLY A 492 2.81 -14.59 15.07
C GLY A 492 3.28 -15.92 15.66
N ALA A 493 4.29 -16.50 15.01
CA ALA A 493 4.86 -17.78 15.38
C ALA A 493 5.67 -17.78 16.70
N TYR A 494 5.90 -16.60 17.30
CA TYR A 494 6.49 -16.49 18.64
C TYR A 494 5.43 -16.45 19.76
N ALA A 495 4.17 -16.14 19.45
CA ALA A 495 3.12 -16.08 20.47
C ALA A 495 2.87 -17.38 21.24
N PRO A 496 2.96 -18.57 20.61
CA PRO A 496 2.88 -19.83 21.35
C PRO A 496 3.94 -19.97 22.45
N PHE A 497 5.08 -19.28 22.36
CA PHE A 497 6.07 -19.27 23.45
C PHE A 497 5.64 -18.36 24.61
N ALA A 498 4.97 -17.24 24.29
CA ALA A 498 4.50 -16.27 25.28
C ALA A 498 3.23 -16.69 26.02
N ASN A 499 2.40 -17.58 25.43
CA ASN A 499 1.07 -17.92 25.95
C ASN A 499 0.97 -19.33 26.57
N GLY A 500 2.07 -20.05 26.74
CA GLY A 500 2.08 -21.40 27.33
C GLY A 500 1.92 -22.55 26.32
N GLY A 501 1.95 -22.26 25.03
CA GLY A 501 2.02 -23.26 23.96
C GLY A 501 0.77 -23.39 23.10
N GLU A 502 -0.17 -22.46 23.22
CA GLU A 502 -1.38 -22.42 22.40
C GLU A 502 -1.11 -21.80 21.03
N GLY A 503 -1.67 -22.40 19.98
CA GLY A 503 -1.55 -21.90 18.61
C GLY A 503 -2.29 -20.57 18.44
N VAL A 504 -1.70 -19.66 17.67
CA VAL A 504 -2.23 -18.29 17.47
C VAL A 504 -2.27 -17.93 16.00
N GLU A 505 -3.37 -17.34 15.56
CA GLU A 505 -3.45 -16.60 14.29
C GLU A 505 -3.53 -15.10 14.59
N PRO A 506 -2.57 -14.29 14.12
CA PRO A 506 -2.65 -12.84 14.27
C PRO A 506 -3.91 -12.27 13.61
N PHE A 507 -4.68 -11.48 14.37
CA PHE A 507 -5.92 -10.88 13.89
C PHE A 507 -5.94 -9.37 14.14
N ALA A 508 -6.59 -8.65 13.22
CA ALA A 508 -6.92 -7.24 13.38
C ALA A 508 -8.41 -7.01 13.65
N ILE A 509 -9.28 -7.74 12.97
CA ILE A 509 -10.72 -7.45 12.95
C ILE A 509 -11.40 -8.19 14.10
N VAL A 510 -12.05 -7.44 14.99
CA VAL A 510 -12.81 -7.95 16.13
C VAL A 510 -14.29 -8.08 15.76
N SER A 511 -14.86 -7.09 15.10
CA SER A 511 -16.26 -7.15 14.63
C SER A 511 -16.43 -6.38 13.32
N ILE A 512 -17.39 -6.81 12.51
CA ILE A 512 -17.86 -6.08 11.34
C ILE A 512 -19.36 -5.97 11.46
N ARG A 513 -19.90 -4.74 11.39
CA ARG A 513 -21.34 -4.49 11.39
C ARG A 513 -21.74 -3.49 10.32
N THR A 514 -22.99 -3.53 9.89
CA THR A 514 -23.57 -2.48 9.05
C THR A 514 -23.87 -1.24 9.88
N ARG A 515 -24.10 -0.10 9.22
CA ARG A 515 -24.56 1.13 9.91
C ARG A 515 -25.89 0.93 10.65
N ALA A 516 -26.74 0.01 10.20
CA ALA A 516 -27.99 -0.35 10.85
C ALA A 516 -27.81 -1.26 12.10
N GLY A 517 -26.56 -1.61 12.45
CA GLY A 517 -26.24 -2.42 13.63
C GLY A 517 -26.27 -3.93 13.42
N LYS A 518 -26.50 -4.41 12.19
CA LYS A 518 -26.43 -5.84 11.87
C LYS A 518 -24.97 -6.31 11.91
N VAL A 519 -24.65 -7.23 12.82
CA VAL A 519 -23.33 -7.87 12.90
C VAL A 519 -23.19 -8.85 11.73
N LEU A 520 -22.15 -8.64 10.91
CA LEU A 520 -21.79 -9.49 9.77
C LEU A 520 -20.67 -10.47 10.13
N TYR A 521 -19.76 -10.05 11.02
CA TYR A 521 -18.67 -10.87 11.53
C TYR A 521 -18.39 -10.50 12.98
N GLN A 522 -18.06 -11.50 13.77
CA GLN A 522 -17.57 -11.36 15.13
C GLN A 522 -16.41 -12.34 15.31
N HIS A 523 -15.24 -11.82 15.68
CA HIS A 523 -14.11 -12.65 16.00
C HIS A 523 -14.43 -13.54 17.19
N ARG A 524 -14.15 -14.82 17.03
CA ARG A 524 -14.19 -15.83 18.08
C ARG A 524 -12.78 -16.38 18.13
N PRO A 525 -12.05 -16.27 19.25
CA PRO A 525 -10.70 -16.80 19.34
C PRO A 525 -10.72 -18.27 18.91
N PRO A 526 -10.10 -18.63 17.78
CA PRO A 526 -10.03 -20.03 17.41
C PRO A 526 -9.09 -20.67 18.42
N GLY A 527 -9.60 -21.60 19.22
CA GLY A 527 -8.73 -22.51 19.96
C GLY A 527 -8.04 -23.41 18.95
N ILE A 528 -6.93 -22.97 18.36
CA ILE A 528 -6.05 -23.80 17.52
C ILE A 528 -5.53 -24.99 18.35
N GLY A 529 -5.60 -24.87 19.67
CA GLY A 529 -5.20 -25.88 20.64
C GLY A 529 -3.72 -25.77 20.94
N LEU A 530 -3.24 -26.71 21.75
CA LEU A 530 -1.82 -26.78 22.07
C LEU A 530 -1.01 -27.16 20.82
N VAL A 531 -0.11 -26.26 20.42
CA VAL A 531 0.87 -26.47 19.35
C VAL A 531 2.24 -26.86 19.90
N MET A 532 2.46 -26.79 21.21
CA MET A 532 3.58 -27.38 21.93
C MET A 532 3.14 -27.79 23.34
N SER A 533 3.85 -28.73 23.97
CA SER A 533 3.57 -29.08 25.37
C SER A 533 3.98 -27.94 26.31
N PRO A 534 3.32 -27.80 27.48
CA PRO A 534 3.76 -26.83 28.50
C PRO A 534 5.21 -27.02 28.95
N ASP A 535 5.71 -28.26 29.00
CA ASP A 535 7.12 -28.57 29.31
C ASP A 535 8.08 -28.03 28.24
N ASN A 536 7.78 -28.24 26.96
CA ASN A 536 8.59 -27.69 25.88
C ASN A 536 8.49 -26.16 25.82
N ASN A 537 7.31 -25.59 26.09
CA ASN A 537 7.13 -24.14 26.19
C ASN A 537 8.04 -23.57 27.28
N TYR A 538 8.01 -24.13 28.49
CA TYR A 538 8.89 -23.72 29.59
C TYR A 538 10.37 -23.74 29.21
N GLN A 539 10.85 -24.85 28.65
CA GLN A 539 12.25 -25.00 28.24
C GLN A 539 12.63 -23.99 27.14
N MET A 540 11.76 -23.76 26.15
CA MET A 540 12.01 -22.78 25.10
C MET A 540 12.01 -21.34 25.65
N THR A 541 11.11 -21.02 26.57
CA THR A 541 11.07 -19.72 27.25
C THR A 541 12.38 -19.47 28.01
N GLN A 542 12.93 -20.46 28.71
CA GLN A 542 14.24 -20.35 29.36
C GLN A 542 15.37 -20.03 28.37
N LEU A 543 15.40 -20.71 27.21
CA LEU A 543 16.38 -20.45 26.15
C LEU A 543 16.32 -19.00 25.63
N MET A 544 15.11 -18.50 25.41
CA MET A 544 14.88 -17.15 24.92
C MET A 544 15.10 -16.08 25.98
N ALA A 545 14.82 -16.36 27.26
CA ALA A 545 15.19 -15.50 28.38
C ALA A 545 16.73 -15.40 28.50
N GLU A 546 17.45 -16.52 28.39
CA GLU A 546 18.92 -16.52 28.43
C GLU A 546 19.53 -15.69 27.29
N THR A 547 18.90 -15.73 26.10
CA THR A 547 19.32 -14.90 24.96
C THR A 547 19.30 -13.41 25.28
N VAL A 548 18.30 -12.96 26.04
CA VAL A 548 18.14 -11.56 26.45
C VAL A 548 18.99 -11.23 27.69
N ALA A 549 19.15 -12.18 28.61
CA ALA A 549 19.92 -11.99 29.83
C ALA A 549 21.42 -11.85 29.57
N THR A 550 22.00 -12.80 28.84
CA THR A 550 23.47 -12.95 28.69
C THR A 550 23.91 -13.03 27.23
N GLY A 551 23.03 -13.46 26.34
CA GLY A 551 23.32 -13.79 24.94
C GLY A 551 23.33 -12.62 23.97
N THR A 552 22.95 -12.93 22.72
CA THR A 552 22.95 -11.98 21.60
C THR A 552 21.88 -10.88 21.70
N GLY A 553 20.86 -11.07 22.55
CA GLY A 553 19.71 -10.17 22.71
C GLY A 553 19.81 -9.17 23.85
N LYS A 554 20.98 -9.01 24.50
CA LYS A 554 21.16 -8.14 25.68
C LYS A 554 20.61 -6.72 25.55
N ALA A 555 20.71 -6.15 24.36
CA ALA A 555 20.21 -4.81 24.04
C ALA A 555 18.68 -4.67 24.09
N ALA A 556 17.95 -5.79 24.11
CA ALA A 556 16.49 -5.85 24.19
C ALA A 556 15.97 -6.09 25.61
N ARG A 557 16.86 -6.27 26.60
CA ARG A 557 16.47 -6.54 27.99
C ARG A 557 15.67 -5.37 28.55
N LEU A 558 14.61 -5.68 29.28
CA LEU A 558 13.79 -4.69 29.98
C LEU A 558 14.25 -4.62 31.43
N ASP A 559 14.24 -3.44 32.03
CA ASP A 559 14.85 -3.22 33.34
C ASP A 559 13.94 -3.71 34.48
N GLU A 560 12.63 -3.52 34.34
CA GLU A 560 11.67 -3.76 35.42
C GLU A 560 10.81 -5.02 35.24
N ARG A 561 10.96 -5.74 34.12
CA ARG A 561 10.14 -6.92 33.83
C ARG A 561 10.87 -8.03 33.08
N PRO A 562 10.51 -9.30 33.33
CA PRO A 562 11.01 -10.43 32.55
C PRO A 562 10.70 -10.29 31.07
N SER A 563 11.70 -10.56 30.22
CA SER A 563 11.53 -10.61 28.77
C SER A 563 12.38 -11.73 28.17
N ALA A 564 11.89 -12.27 27.06
CA ALA A 564 12.53 -13.35 26.32
C ALA A 564 12.49 -13.03 24.82
N GLY A 565 13.47 -13.51 24.06
CA GLY A 565 13.45 -13.32 22.62
C GLY A 565 14.62 -13.93 21.87
N LYS A 566 14.71 -13.62 20.58
CA LYS A 566 15.76 -14.09 19.71
C LYS A 566 16.15 -13.05 18.66
N THR A 567 17.46 -12.95 18.44
CA THR A 567 18.06 -12.19 17.34
C THR A 567 18.09 -12.98 16.03
N GLY A 568 17.92 -12.29 14.92
CA GLY A 568 18.15 -12.79 13.57
C GLY A 568 19.06 -11.85 12.77
N THR A 569 20.03 -12.43 12.06
CA THR A 569 20.92 -11.70 11.15
C THR A 569 21.20 -12.60 9.96
N THR A 570 21.09 -12.06 8.73
CA THR A 570 21.49 -12.78 7.52
C THR A 570 22.99 -12.63 7.23
N GLN A 571 23.59 -13.59 6.51
CA GLN A 571 25.05 -13.65 6.31
C GLN A 571 25.64 -12.41 5.60
N ASP A 572 24.85 -11.77 4.73
CA ASP A 572 25.24 -10.56 3.99
C ASP A 572 24.74 -9.26 4.65
N TYR A 573 24.24 -9.31 5.90
CA TYR A 573 23.66 -8.15 6.59
C TYR A 573 22.51 -7.48 5.82
N ARG A 574 21.72 -8.25 5.08
CA ARG A 574 20.59 -7.71 4.31
C ARG A 574 19.34 -7.50 5.16
N ASP A 575 19.22 -8.33 6.19
CA ASP A 575 18.11 -8.35 7.12
C ASP A 575 18.63 -8.53 8.55
N ALA A 576 18.11 -7.72 9.46
CA ALA A 576 18.35 -7.85 10.88
C ALA A 576 17.02 -7.80 11.64
N TRP A 577 16.88 -8.71 12.61
CA TRP A 577 15.64 -8.99 13.32
C TRP A 577 15.86 -9.07 14.81
N PHE A 578 14.87 -8.61 15.56
CA PHE A 578 14.68 -9.03 16.93
C PHE A 578 13.20 -9.35 17.13
N ILE A 579 12.89 -10.55 17.62
CA ILE A 579 11.54 -10.89 18.08
C ILE A 579 11.63 -11.29 19.54
N GLY A 580 10.80 -10.67 20.37
CA GLY A 580 10.73 -10.97 21.79
C GLY A 580 9.32 -10.80 22.33
N PHE A 581 9.17 -11.15 23.61
CA PHE A 581 7.91 -11.10 24.30
C PHE A 581 8.10 -10.92 25.80
N THR A 582 7.03 -10.45 26.43
CA THR A 582 6.77 -10.47 27.86
C THR A 582 5.52 -11.35 28.09
N ALA A 583 4.96 -11.33 29.29
CA ALA A 583 3.65 -11.95 29.54
C ALA A 583 2.48 -11.23 28.83
N ASP A 584 2.66 -9.97 28.42
CA ASP A 584 1.57 -9.11 27.95
C ASP A 584 1.62 -8.80 26.44
N LEU A 585 2.82 -8.75 25.85
CA LEU A 585 2.99 -8.48 24.41
C LEU A 585 4.06 -9.36 23.77
N VAL A 586 3.87 -9.62 22.49
CA VAL A 586 4.82 -10.20 21.55
C VAL A 586 5.15 -9.13 20.51
N CYS A 587 6.43 -8.83 20.34
CA CYS A 587 6.88 -7.77 19.44
C CYS A 587 8.02 -8.27 18.54
N GLY A 588 7.88 -8.05 17.23
CA GLY A 588 8.90 -8.32 16.24
C GLY A 588 9.31 -7.04 15.52
N VAL A 589 10.62 -6.83 15.41
CA VAL A 589 11.24 -5.70 14.72
C VAL A 589 12.16 -6.23 13.62
N TRP A 590 12.01 -5.68 12.42
CA TRP A 590 12.88 -5.91 11.27
C TRP A 590 13.49 -4.60 10.80
N ILE A 591 14.74 -4.63 10.33
CA ILE A 591 15.35 -3.58 9.54
C ILE A 591 16.02 -4.16 8.29
N GLY A 592 16.03 -3.38 7.21
CA GLY A 592 16.65 -3.77 5.95
C GLY A 592 16.43 -2.77 4.83
N ASN A 593 16.72 -3.22 3.60
CA ASN A 593 16.58 -2.41 2.38
C ASN A 593 15.70 -3.10 1.33
N ASP A 594 14.83 -2.34 0.66
CA ASP A 594 13.90 -2.86 -0.36
C ASP A 594 14.59 -3.45 -1.58
N ASP A 595 15.71 -2.86 -1.98
CA ASP A 595 16.57 -3.31 -3.07
C ASP A 595 17.47 -4.49 -2.66
N ASN A 596 17.29 -5.01 -1.44
CA ASN A 596 18.10 -6.08 -0.85
C ASN A 596 19.59 -5.72 -0.75
N ALA A 597 19.93 -4.43 -0.75
CA ALA A 597 21.30 -3.97 -0.56
C ALA A 597 21.76 -4.28 0.88
N PRO A 598 23.02 -4.73 1.05
CA PRO A 598 23.57 -5.05 2.36
C PRO A 598 23.69 -3.80 3.24
N MET A 599 23.40 -3.96 4.52
CA MET A 599 23.65 -2.97 5.57
C MET A 599 25.09 -3.08 6.09
N LYS A 600 25.55 -2.05 6.79
CA LYS A 600 26.90 -1.99 7.37
C LYS A 600 26.91 -2.64 8.75
N LEU A 601 27.22 -3.95 8.80
CA LEU A 601 27.34 -4.74 10.03
C LEU A 601 26.10 -4.66 10.94
N ALA A 602 24.92 -4.52 10.36
CA ALA A 602 23.67 -4.44 11.11
C ALA A 602 23.25 -5.84 11.58
N THR A 603 23.11 -6.02 12.89
CA THR A 603 22.73 -7.30 13.50
C THR A 603 21.41 -7.18 14.25
N GLY A 604 20.76 -8.32 14.47
CA GLY A 604 19.54 -8.39 15.29
C GLY A 604 19.71 -7.85 16.71
N GLY A 605 20.88 -8.04 17.32
CA GLY A 605 21.21 -7.52 18.65
C GLY A 605 21.57 -6.02 18.68
N GLY A 606 21.56 -5.35 17.53
CA GLY A 606 21.80 -3.91 17.41
C GLY A 606 20.51 -3.11 17.33
N LEU A 607 20.32 -2.39 16.22
CA LEU A 607 19.18 -1.48 16.04
C LEU A 607 17.80 -2.13 16.25
N PRO A 608 17.49 -3.35 15.76
CA PRO A 608 16.19 -3.98 16.03
C PRO A 608 15.93 -4.21 17.53
N ALA A 609 16.92 -4.70 18.27
CA ALA A 609 16.84 -4.88 19.72
C ALA A 609 16.66 -3.56 20.48
N HIS A 610 17.35 -2.48 20.07
CA HIS A 610 17.16 -1.16 20.68
C HIS A 610 15.76 -0.58 20.41
N ILE A 611 15.21 -0.77 19.21
CA ILE A 611 13.84 -0.36 18.89
C ILE A 611 12.84 -1.16 19.73
N PHE A 612 13.04 -2.48 19.84
CA PHE A 612 12.23 -3.34 20.70
C PHE A 612 12.25 -2.85 22.15
N HIS A 613 13.45 -2.64 22.74
CA HIS A 613 13.58 -2.18 24.11
C HIS A 613 12.84 -0.87 24.35
N ALA A 614 13.11 0.15 23.52
CA ALA A 614 12.47 1.46 23.66
C ALA A 614 10.93 1.37 23.56
N PHE A 615 10.43 0.59 22.60
CA PHE A 615 8.99 0.40 22.44
C PHE A 615 8.36 -0.33 23.63
N MET A 616 8.95 -1.43 24.08
CA MET A 616 8.38 -2.29 25.12
C MET A 616 8.42 -1.63 26.51
N GLU A 617 9.48 -0.90 26.84
CA GLU A 617 9.55 -0.08 28.07
C GLU A 617 8.38 0.92 28.13
N ASP A 618 8.14 1.65 27.05
CA ASP A 618 7.05 2.63 27.00
C ASP A 618 5.66 1.98 26.94
N ALA A 619 5.50 0.93 26.15
CA ALA A 619 4.20 0.28 25.91
C ALA A 619 3.68 -0.43 27.16
N GLU A 620 4.58 -0.95 27.99
CA GLU A 620 4.22 -1.75 29.17
C GLU A 620 4.44 -1.04 30.50
N GLN A 621 4.91 0.22 30.52
CA GLN A 621 5.21 0.98 31.73
C GLN A 621 4.08 0.99 32.77
N ASN A 622 2.83 0.93 32.32
CA ASN A 622 1.63 0.98 33.19
C ASN A 622 0.95 -0.39 33.37
N LEU A 623 1.55 -1.47 32.87
CA LEU A 623 1.04 -2.82 33.03
C LEU A 623 1.64 -3.47 34.29
N PRO A 624 0.88 -4.33 35.00
CA PRO A 624 1.44 -5.07 36.12
C PRO A 624 2.59 -5.96 35.65
N VAL A 625 3.69 -5.98 36.40
CA VAL A 625 4.81 -6.89 36.13
C VAL A 625 4.35 -8.32 36.38
N ARG A 626 4.51 -9.18 35.37
CA ARG A 626 4.13 -10.60 35.40
C ARG A 626 5.33 -11.47 35.03
N PRO A 627 5.47 -12.67 35.61
CA PRO A 627 6.49 -13.63 35.19
C PRO A 627 6.21 -14.11 33.76
N LEU A 628 7.23 -14.60 33.07
CA LEU A 628 7.02 -15.25 31.78
C LEU A 628 6.20 -16.52 31.97
N VAL A 629 5.29 -16.81 31.05
CA VAL A 629 4.51 -18.05 31.09
C VAL A 629 5.46 -19.25 31.03
N GLY A 630 5.31 -20.17 31.98
CA GLY A 630 6.20 -21.30 32.21
C GLY A 630 7.10 -21.16 33.44
N GLU A 631 7.48 -19.95 33.90
CA GLU A 631 8.43 -19.78 35.02
C GLU A 631 7.92 -20.27 36.38
N THR A 632 6.61 -20.50 36.54
CA THR A 632 5.96 -20.85 37.81
C THR A 632 5.40 -22.28 37.90
N LEU A 633 5.69 -23.18 36.96
CA LEU A 633 5.32 -24.60 37.09
C LEU A 633 6.48 -25.44 37.65
N VAL A 634 6.96 -25.08 38.85
CA VAL A 634 7.72 -25.98 39.72
C VAL A 634 6.84 -26.26 40.94
N ALA A 635 6.52 -27.53 41.15
CA ALA A 635 5.72 -28.06 42.24
C ALA A 635 6.12 -27.51 43.61
N GLY A 636 5.15 -27.01 44.38
CA GLY A 636 5.38 -26.60 45.77
C GLY A 636 4.42 -25.55 46.35
N ALA A 637 3.18 -25.46 45.90
CA ALA A 637 2.14 -24.78 46.66
C ALA A 637 0.90 -25.67 46.64
N GLU A 638 0.51 -26.17 47.82
CA GLU A 638 -0.84 -26.69 48.01
C GLU A 638 -1.85 -25.61 47.55
N PRO A 639 -2.96 -25.99 46.92
CA PRO A 639 -3.97 -25.03 46.55
C PRO A 639 -4.58 -24.48 47.82
N ASP A 640 -4.15 -23.28 48.23
CA ASP A 640 -4.90 -22.49 49.20
C ASP A 640 -6.31 -22.35 48.64
N SER A 641 -7.25 -22.86 49.44
CA SER A 641 -8.68 -22.87 49.18
C SER A 641 -9.12 -21.50 48.68
N VAL A 642 -9.59 -21.45 47.44
CA VAL A 642 -10.36 -20.32 46.93
C VAL A 642 -11.61 -20.22 47.81
N GLN A 643 -11.61 -19.26 48.73
CA GLN A 643 -12.84 -18.72 49.28
C GLN A 643 -13.59 -18.07 48.10
N THR A 644 -14.57 -18.79 47.58
CA THR A 644 -15.56 -18.26 46.67
C THR A 644 -16.30 -17.11 47.34
N ALA A 645 -15.99 -15.89 46.94
CA ALA A 645 -16.90 -14.77 47.12
C ALA A 645 -18.10 -14.98 46.18
N GLU A 646 -19.20 -15.49 46.75
CA GLU A 646 -20.51 -15.50 46.10
C GLU A 646 -20.96 -14.07 45.80
N ALA A 647 -21.05 -13.73 44.52
CA ALA A 647 -21.83 -12.60 44.06
C ALA A 647 -23.31 -13.01 44.03
N GLU A 648 -24.14 -12.34 44.85
CA GLU A 648 -25.59 -12.50 44.88
C GLU A 648 -26.20 -12.40 43.47
N ARG A 649 -26.88 -13.46 43.05
CA ARG A 649 -27.81 -13.43 41.91
C ARG A 649 -29.22 -13.13 42.41
N PRO A 650 -30.02 -12.30 41.72
CA PRO A 650 -31.43 -12.12 42.06
C PRO A 650 -32.18 -13.44 41.91
N GLN A 651 -32.91 -13.84 42.97
CA GLN A 651 -33.74 -15.05 42.98
C GLN A 651 -34.93 -14.91 42.02
N GLU A 652 -35.06 -15.86 41.09
CA GLU A 652 -36.33 -16.12 40.40
C GLU A 652 -37.35 -16.71 41.38
N PRO A 653 -38.64 -16.33 41.30
CA PRO A 653 -39.65 -16.88 42.19
C PRO A 653 -39.91 -18.37 41.87
N ARG A 654 -39.75 -19.19 42.91
CA ARG A 654 -39.97 -20.65 42.92
C ARG A 654 -41.41 -20.98 42.52
N LYS A 655 -41.60 -21.78 41.47
CA LYS A 655 -42.92 -22.37 41.15
C LYS A 655 -43.17 -23.55 42.11
N PRO A 656 -44.35 -23.63 42.75
CA PRO A 656 -44.64 -24.68 43.73
C PRO A 656 -44.80 -26.06 43.09
N ASP A 657 -44.24 -27.04 43.78
CA ASP A 657 -44.14 -28.45 43.39
C ASP A 657 -45.53 -29.12 43.36
N ALA A 658 -45.67 -30.13 42.51
CA ALA A 658 -46.94 -30.85 42.33
C ALA A 658 -47.45 -31.54 43.61
N LEU A 659 -46.55 -31.80 44.57
CA LEU A 659 -46.85 -32.36 45.88
C LEU A 659 -47.46 -31.33 46.85
N GLU A 660 -47.07 -30.05 46.78
CA GLU A 660 -47.62 -28.99 47.63
C GLU A 660 -49.09 -28.69 47.28
N ARG A 661 -49.47 -28.74 45.99
CA ARG A 661 -50.88 -28.56 45.57
C ARG A 661 -51.81 -29.70 46.03
N ILE A 662 -51.27 -30.90 46.24
CA ILE A 662 -52.03 -32.06 46.71
C ILE A 662 -52.22 -31.97 48.24
N LEU A 663 -51.23 -31.45 48.95
CA LEU A 663 -51.31 -31.27 50.40
C LEU A 663 -52.22 -30.11 50.80
N ASP A 664 -52.19 -28.99 50.07
CA ASP A 664 -53.08 -27.84 50.29
C ASP A 664 -54.55 -28.11 49.94
N GLY A 665 -54.81 -29.10 49.07
CA GLY A 665 -56.16 -29.55 48.72
C GLY A 665 -56.78 -30.51 49.74
N ILE A 666 -55.98 -31.11 50.62
CA ILE A 666 -56.43 -32.11 51.61
C ILE A 666 -56.48 -31.52 53.03
N PHE A 667 -55.58 -30.60 53.35
CA PHE A 667 -55.56 -29.89 54.63
C PHE A 667 -55.76 -28.41 54.35
N GLY A 668 -57.04 -27.99 54.29
CA GLY A 668 -57.41 -26.65 53.87
C GLY A 668 -56.66 -25.53 54.60
N GLY A 669 -55.82 -24.83 53.84
CA GLY A 669 -55.57 -23.39 53.89
C GLY A 669 -54.80 -22.80 55.07
N THR A 670 -53.81 -21.98 54.71
CA THR A 670 -53.73 -20.59 55.15
C THR A 670 -53.47 -19.68 53.97
#